data_AF-A0AAP0QMU3-F1
#
_entry.id   AF-A0AAP0QMU3-F1
#
_cell.length_a   1.000
_cell.length_b   1.000
_cell.length_c   1.000
_cell.angle_alpha   90.00
_cell.angle_beta   90.00
_cell.angle_gamma   90.00
#
_symmetry.space_group_name_H-M   'P 1'
#
loop_
_entity.id
_entity.type
_entity.pdbx_description
1 polymer ?
#
loop_
_entity_poly.entity_id
_entity_poly.type
_entity_poly.pdbx_seq_one_letter_code
_entity_poly.pdbx_strand_id
1 'polypeptide(L)'
;MGSSALNTLTLFLLLSFSHNVVSDSTKEAYALLKWKTSLQKHNRSLLSSWTFYPVNNATNVSFYSKIKISPCAWFGIRCNPAKRVISINLSTVGLKGTLYKFSFSSFPHLAYLNLSYNVFFGTIPPQIGNLSKLEYLDLSFNQLSGVIPPEIGFLTHLKLLYIFLNQLHGSIPREVGQLSSLSELALCCNRLHGQIPFSLGNLSNLARLYLNNNSFFGSIPSTIGNLKSLSTLDLSKNKLNGSIPFSFGNLTNLAIMYLYRNSLSASIPLVIGNLKFLNHLDLSENQLSGSIPPTLGNLSNLAVLHLYGNSLSGSIPSIIRNLKSLSYLHLSSNQLSGSIPISLGNLSNLVVLHLFENSLFGSIPPTLGNLKMLLHLGLSTNHLSGVIPLSIGNLNNLIGLYLYDNQLSGQIPKNLRNFTSLVRVNLKRNHLIGNISEVFGVYPNLTFLDLSHNNFYGEISSNWGKCHQLGTLNFSMNNISGIIPVEIANLHQLHKLDFSLNHIVGEIPIEIGKLSSLNYLVLNGNQLYGNLPRALGSLTELEYLDLSTNKLGNSIPETLGNLLKLHYLNLSNNQFRKGFPVELEKLIQLSELDLSLNILEGKIPCEICNMESLEKLNLSHNNFSGLIPSCFEGMHGLSCIDVSYNELRGPIPNSRIFQYDPMEALQGNKGLCGDIKGFQSCNATFTPHKQISKRKWFIIVFPLLGALSLSVLAMGTFFILRRREGPSSENRVNCVTNQGLLSILTFEGKILYEEIVRATNGFDVEYCIGIGGQGSVYKAKLTSGEILAVKKFHSLWPCEMVPQPEFVNEIKTLTELRHRSIVKFYGFCSHPRNSFLVYEYLERGSLATILSNDGAIEEFNWTVRMNVIRSVANALSYMHHDCFPPIVHRDISSKNVLLCLDYEARVSDFGIAKFLKPDSSNCTELVGTFGYIAPELVYTMKVTEKCDVYSFGVLALEVIKGDHPRDFISSISSSSSNRNISLNEILDPRLPTPPQNVQDELISIVEYKSRSVNVDTRPPSLELELS
;
A
#
# COMPACT_ATOMS: atom_id res chain seq x y z
N MET A 1 59.76 -92.96 23.98
CA MET A 1 58.57 -92.52 23.19
C MET A 1 58.08 -91.22 23.78
N GLY A 2 57.84 -90.19 22.95
CA GLY A 2 57.45 -88.84 23.39
C GLY A 2 58.10 -87.76 22.52
N SER A 3 57.57 -86.53 22.58
CA SER A 3 58.06 -85.32 21.88
C SER A 3 58.09 -85.37 20.34
N SER A 4 56.91 -85.35 19.70
CA SER A 4 56.77 -84.94 18.29
C SER A 4 55.40 -84.35 17.87
N ALA A 5 54.37 -84.43 18.73
CA ALA A 5 52.98 -84.17 18.34
C ALA A 5 52.39 -82.80 18.76
N LEU A 6 53.18 -81.86 19.34
CA LEU A 6 52.65 -80.61 19.90
C LEU A 6 52.98 -79.33 19.08
N ASN A 7 53.95 -79.38 18.17
CA ASN A 7 54.42 -78.20 17.42
C ASN A 7 53.65 -77.90 16.11
N THR A 8 52.75 -78.78 15.67
CA THR A 8 51.97 -78.60 14.44
C THR A 8 50.65 -77.86 14.66
N LEU A 9 50.04 -77.95 15.86
CA LEU A 9 48.76 -77.31 16.15
C LEU A 9 48.92 -75.81 16.49
N THR A 10 50.00 -75.43 17.18
CA THR A 10 50.35 -74.04 17.50
C THR A 10 50.67 -73.23 16.24
N LEU A 11 51.31 -73.84 15.24
CA LEU A 11 51.61 -73.16 13.97
C LEU A 11 50.34 -72.87 13.14
N PHE A 12 49.34 -73.76 13.22
CA PHE A 12 48.08 -73.57 12.48
C PHE A 12 47.18 -72.48 13.09
N LEU A 13 47.19 -72.33 14.42
CA LEU A 13 46.47 -71.24 15.11
C LEU A 13 47.15 -69.86 14.99
N LEU A 14 48.45 -69.82 14.69
CA LEU A 14 49.16 -68.57 14.37
C LEU A 14 48.98 -68.10 12.92
N LEU A 15 48.44 -68.94 12.03
CA LEU A 15 48.24 -68.62 10.61
C LEU A 15 46.80 -68.22 10.25
N SER A 16 45.82 -68.35 11.16
CA SER A 16 44.42 -67.99 10.90
C SER A 16 44.03 -66.57 11.33
N PHE A 17 44.84 -65.90 12.15
CA PHE A 17 44.62 -64.51 12.59
C PHE A 17 45.60 -63.50 11.98
N SER A 18 45.91 -63.64 10.68
CA SER A 18 46.47 -62.55 9.87
C SER A 18 45.43 -61.44 9.59
N HIS A 19 44.75 -60.96 10.63
CA HIS A 19 43.75 -59.90 10.51
C HIS A 19 44.43 -58.60 10.07
N ASN A 20 43.94 -58.02 8.98
CA ASN A 20 44.61 -56.93 8.29
C ASN A 20 44.63 -55.65 9.14
N VAL A 21 45.77 -55.36 9.79
CA VAL A 21 46.04 -54.08 10.47
C VAL A 21 46.23 -52.97 9.43
N VAL A 22 45.12 -52.54 8.83
CA VAL A 22 45.02 -51.32 8.03
C VAL A 22 45.20 -50.15 8.99
N SER A 23 46.24 -49.33 8.79
CA SER A 23 46.48 -48.14 9.60
C SER A 23 45.30 -47.18 9.56
N ASP A 24 44.95 -46.56 10.69
CA ASP A 24 43.74 -45.72 10.76
C ASP A 24 43.73 -44.54 9.78
N SER A 25 44.89 -43.94 9.48
CA SER A 25 45.05 -42.94 8.40
C SER A 25 44.53 -43.45 7.05
N THR A 26 44.69 -44.75 6.79
CA THR A 26 44.20 -45.43 5.59
C THR A 26 42.70 -45.72 5.66
N LYS A 27 42.14 -45.97 6.86
CA LYS A 27 40.67 -46.04 7.06
C LYS A 27 40.03 -44.67 6.77
N GLU A 28 40.63 -43.59 7.26
CA GLU A 28 40.23 -42.21 6.99
C GLU A 28 40.29 -41.89 5.47
N ALA A 29 41.35 -42.30 4.78
CA ALA A 29 41.44 -42.19 3.31
C ALA A 29 40.31 -42.94 2.58
N TYR A 30 40.01 -44.20 2.96
CA TYR A 30 38.92 -44.97 2.35
C TYR A 30 37.54 -44.32 2.62
N ALA A 31 37.31 -43.77 3.82
CA ALA A 31 36.07 -43.08 4.16
C ALA A 31 35.86 -41.81 3.30
N LEU A 32 36.90 -40.99 3.13
CA LEU A 32 36.88 -39.81 2.27
C LEU A 32 36.66 -40.16 0.79
N LEU A 33 37.33 -41.20 0.27
CA LEU A 33 37.13 -41.65 -1.12
C LEU A 33 35.72 -42.21 -1.34
N LYS A 34 35.18 -42.98 -0.38
CA LYS A 34 33.79 -43.46 -0.43
C LYS A 34 32.80 -42.30 -0.51
N TRP A 35 32.97 -41.26 0.31
CA TRP A 35 32.13 -40.07 0.22
C TRP A 35 32.31 -39.30 -1.09
N LYS A 36 33.55 -39.10 -1.57
CA LYS A 36 33.83 -38.49 -2.89
C LYS A 36 33.09 -39.22 -4.03
N THR A 37 32.99 -40.54 -4.01
CA THR A 37 32.22 -41.30 -5.03
C THR A 37 30.70 -41.10 -4.97
N SER A 38 30.17 -40.51 -3.89
CA SER A 38 28.74 -40.21 -3.73
C SER A 38 28.33 -38.78 -4.13
N LEU A 39 29.28 -37.91 -4.47
CA LEU A 39 29.01 -36.56 -4.93
C LEU A 39 28.62 -36.55 -6.42
N GLN A 40 27.75 -35.62 -6.81
CA GLN A 40 27.24 -35.50 -8.19
C GLN A 40 28.33 -34.99 -9.14
N LYS A 41 28.41 -35.58 -10.33
CA LYS A 41 29.47 -35.34 -11.32
C LYS A 41 29.26 -34.04 -12.12
N HIS A 42 29.70 -32.91 -11.57
CA HIS A 42 30.15 -31.78 -12.39
C HIS A 42 31.64 -31.53 -12.12
N ASN A 43 32.43 -31.52 -13.19
CA ASN A 43 33.90 -31.40 -13.23
C ASN A 43 34.73 -32.39 -12.37
N ARG A 44 35.46 -33.29 -13.05
CA ARG A 44 36.39 -34.25 -12.41
C ARG A 44 37.63 -33.61 -11.76
N SER A 45 37.86 -32.31 -11.95
CA SER A 45 39.04 -31.58 -11.49
C SER A 45 39.03 -31.20 -10.00
N LEU A 46 37.85 -30.99 -9.40
CA LEU A 46 37.68 -30.26 -8.13
C LEU A 46 38.27 -30.97 -6.90
N LEU A 47 38.36 -32.31 -6.92
CA LEU A 47 39.03 -33.12 -5.89
C LEU A 47 40.11 -34.01 -6.52
N SER A 48 40.84 -33.49 -7.52
CA SER A 48 41.81 -34.25 -8.34
C SER A 48 42.87 -35.00 -7.52
N SER A 49 43.39 -34.41 -6.44
CA SER A 49 44.40 -35.01 -5.56
C SER A 49 43.92 -36.22 -4.74
N TRP A 50 42.61 -36.35 -4.50
CA TRP A 50 42.03 -37.44 -3.71
C TRP A 50 42.06 -38.75 -4.51
N THR A 51 43.13 -39.52 -4.35
CA THR A 51 43.48 -40.67 -5.22
C THR A 51 44.08 -41.84 -4.42
N PHE A 52 44.07 -43.03 -5.02
CA PHE A 52 44.68 -44.24 -4.43
C PHE A 52 46.21 -44.30 -4.57
N TYR A 53 46.80 -43.47 -5.43
CA TYR A 53 48.22 -43.50 -5.79
C TYR A 53 48.85 -42.11 -5.59
N PRO A 54 50.05 -42.00 -5.01
CA PRO A 54 50.71 -40.70 -4.84
C PRO A 54 51.10 -40.10 -6.20
N VAL A 55 50.85 -38.81 -6.39
CA VAL A 55 51.24 -38.08 -7.60
C VAL A 55 52.70 -37.64 -7.47
N ASN A 56 53.63 -38.53 -7.79
CA ASN A 56 55.02 -38.20 -8.17
C ASN A 56 55.72 -39.41 -8.82
N ASN A 57 56.63 -39.14 -9.75
CA ASN A 57 57.28 -40.17 -10.57
C ASN A 57 58.28 -41.03 -9.78
N ALA A 58 58.06 -42.35 -9.78
CA ALA A 58 59.11 -43.35 -9.62
C ALA A 58 58.70 -44.62 -10.38
N THR A 59 59.42 -44.97 -11.44
CA THR A 59 59.28 -46.26 -12.13
C THR A 59 59.83 -47.39 -11.25
N ASN A 60 59.24 -48.58 -11.38
CA ASN A 60 59.59 -49.83 -10.67
C ASN A 60 59.34 -49.85 -9.15
N VAL A 61 58.12 -50.21 -8.76
CA VAL A 61 57.88 -51.05 -7.58
C VAL A 61 56.98 -52.21 -8.00
N SER A 62 57.34 -53.43 -7.60
CA SER A 62 56.65 -54.67 -7.97
C SER A 62 55.30 -54.84 -7.26
N PHE A 63 54.49 -55.78 -7.77
CA PHE A 63 53.24 -56.21 -7.13
C PHE A 63 53.45 -56.67 -5.68
N TYR A 64 52.37 -56.59 -4.88
CA TYR A 64 52.26 -57.05 -3.49
C TYR A 64 53.09 -56.29 -2.42
N SER A 65 52.96 -54.97 -2.37
CA SER A 65 53.03 -54.25 -1.09
C SER A 65 51.71 -53.52 -0.79
N LYS A 66 51.25 -53.55 0.47
CA LYS A 66 50.06 -52.81 0.92
C LYS A 66 50.42 -51.33 1.05
N ILE A 67 50.22 -50.56 -0.02
CA ILE A 67 50.40 -49.10 -0.02
C ILE A 67 49.55 -48.49 1.11
N LYS A 68 50.20 -47.92 2.11
CA LYS A 68 49.55 -47.18 3.21
C LYS A 68 49.11 -45.82 2.69
N ILE A 69 47.96 -45.79 2.01
CA ILE A 69 47.29 -44.55 1.57
C ILE A 69 47.08 -43.68 2.81
N SER A 70 47.37 -42.39 2.68
CA SER A 70 47.19 -41.40 3.73
C SER A 70 46.62 -40.12 3.10
N PRO A 71 45.57 -39.51 3.65
CA PRO A 71 44.89 -38.37 3.02
C PRO A 71 45.58 -37.03 3.31
N CYS A 72 46.66 -37.03 4.09
CA CYS A 72 47.31 -35.85 4.64
C CYS A 72 48.00 -34.93 3.61
N ALA A 73 48.07 -35.35 2.34
CA ALA A 73 48.57 -34.56 1.21
C ALA A 73 47.45 -34.18 0.21
N TRP A 74 46.19 -34.46 0.54
CA TRP A 74 45.05 -34.16 -0.33
C TRP A 74 44.54 -32.73 -0.13
N PHE A 75 44.01 -32.14 -1.19
CA PHE A 75 43.40 -30.82 -1.15
C PHE A 75 42.30 -30.76 -0.07
N GLY A 76 42.34 -29.71 0.75
CA GLY A 76 41.40 -29.49 1.85
C GLY A 76 41.66 -30.30 3.12
N ILE A 77 42.60 -31.25 3.13
CA ILE A 77 42.87 -32.10 4.30
C ILE A 77 44.10 -31.59 5.07
N ARG A 78 44.02 -31.56 6.42
CA ARG A 78 45.20 -31.49 7.29
C ARG A 78 45.18 -32.57 8.35
N CYS A 79 46.36 -33.05 8.73
CA CYS A 79 46.56 -34.09 9.73
C CYS A 79 47.43 -33.62 10.90
N ASN A 80 47.32 -34.32 12.04
CA ASN A 80 48.28 -34.22 13.14
C ASN A 80 49.58 -35.01 12.84
N PRO A 81 50.63 -34.91 13.69
CA PRO A 81 51.88 -35.66 13.50
C PRO A 81 51.70 -37.19 13.43
N ALA A 82 50.65 -37.74 14.03
CA ALA A 82 50.27 -39.16 13.95
C ALA A 82 49.54 -39.53 12.63
N LYS A 83 49.52 -38.62 11.64
CA LYS A 83 48.86 -38.76 10.33
C LYS A 83 47.35 -39.04 10.40
N ARG A 84 46.69 -38.59 11.46
CA ARG A 84 45.22 -38.61 11.61
C ARG A 84 44.63 -37.31 11.12
N VAL A 85 43.52 -37.36 10.38
CA VAL A 85 42.81 -36.17 9.89
C VAL A 85 42.28 -35.35 11.07
N ILE A 86 42.65 -34.06 11.11
CA ILE A 86 42.19 -33.08 12.10
C ILE A 86 41.43 -31.90 11.49
N SER A 87 41.58 -31.66 10.19
CA SER A 87 40.87 -30.59 9.47
C SER A 87 40.45 -31.07 8.08
N ILE A 88 39.21 -30.74 7.73
CA ILE A 88 38.64 -30.85 6.38
C ILE A 88 38.08 -29.46 6.05
N ASN A 89 38.66 -28.79 5.06
CA ASN A 89 38.15 -27.54 4.51
C ASN A 89 37.94 -27.71 3.00
N LEU A 90 36.67 -27.70 2.58
CA LEU A 90 36.24 -27.81 1.19
C LEU A 90 35.27 -26.66 0.84
N SER A 91 35.43 -25.49 1.46
CA SER A 91 34.58 -24.33 1.16
C SER A 91 34.82 -23.79 -0.25
N THR A 92 33.79 -23.23 -0.87
CA THR A 92 33.82 -22.63 -2.24
C THR A 92 34.17 -23.59 -3.39
N VAL A 93 34.29 -24.89 -3.14
CA VAL A 93 34.72 -25.89 -4.15
C VAL A 93 33.63 -26.20 -5.19
N GLY A 94 32.37 -25.86 -4.94
CA GLY A 94 31.24 -26.16 -5.83
C GLY A 94 30.79 -27.63 -5.77
N LEU A 95 31.06 -28.32 -4.67
CA LEU A 95 30.65 -29.71 -4.45
C LEU A 95 29.12 -29.82 -4.36
N LYS A 96 28.55 -30.79 -5.07
CA LYS A 96 27.11 -31.07 -5.07
C LYS A 96 26.85 -32.50 -4.60
N GLY A 97 25.94 -32.69 -3.66
CA GLY A 97 25.65 -34.02 -3.09
C GLY A 97 25.03 -33.95 -1.71
N THR A 98 25.14 -35.02 -0.92
CA THR A 98 24.57 -35.08 0.45
C THR A 98 25.62 -35.47 1.49
N LEU A 99 25.35 -35.14 2.75
CA LEU A 99 26.19 -35.54 3.88
C LEU A 99 25.91 -36.99 4.35
N TYR A 100 24.82 -37.61 3.90
CA TYR A 100 24.36 -38.93 4.36
C TYR A 100 25.39 -40.07 4.18
N LYS A 101 26.26 -39.99 3.16
CA LYS A 101 27.35 -40.97 2.93
C LYS A 101 28.70 -40.55 3.53
N PHE A 102 28.79 -39.39 4.19
CA PHE A 102 29.98 -39.00 4.94
C PHE A 102 30.09 -39.87 6.21
N SER A 103 31.19 -40.60 6.35
CA SER A 103 31.35 -41.59 7.42
C SER A 103 31.93 -40.96 8.69
N PHE A 104 31.14 -40.12 9.37
CA PHE A 104 31.54 -39.30 10.53
C PHE A 104 32.40 -40.05 11.57
N SER A 105 31.99 -41.26 11.97
CA SER A 105 32.70 -42.11 12.94
C SER A 105 34.11 -42.56 12.50
N SER A 106 34.49 -42.36 11.23
CA SER A 106 35.85 -42.62 10.74
C SER A 106 36.85 -41.53 11.12
N PHE A 107 36.41 -40.37 11.60
CA PHE A 107 37.25 -39.20 11.85
C PHE A 107 37.26 -38.73 13.33
N PRO A 108 37.61 -39.60 14.32
CA PRO A 108 37.58 -39.28 15.75
C PRO A 108 38.65 -38.28 16.23
N HIS A 109 39.32 -37.60 15.29
CA HIS A 109 40.32 -36.55 15.52
C HIS A 109 39.97 -35.23 14.82
N LEU A 110 38.85 -35.16 14.10
CA LEU A 110 38.43 -33.98 13.34
C LEU A 110 38.04 -32.83 14.29
N ALA A 111 38.86 -31.79 14.31
CA ALA A 111 38.64 -30.56 15.07
C ALA A 111 38.04 -29.43 14.22
N TYR A 112 38.20 -29.48 12.89
CA TYR A 112 37.72 -28.45 11.98
C TYR A 112 37.04 -29.07 10.75
N LEU A 113 35.76 -28.75 10.53
CA LEU A 113 35.01 -29.13 9.33
C LEU A 113 34.37 -27.89 8.70
N ASN A 114 34.83 -27.52 7.50
CA ASN A 114 34.21 -26.48 6.68
C ASN A 114 33.79 -27.05 5.31
N LEU A 115 32.49 -26.92 5.00
CA LEU A 115 31.85 -27.32 3.75
C LEU A 115 31.00 -26.17 3.14
N SER A 116 31.21 -24.91 3.54
CA SER A 116 30.36 -23.79 3.12
C SER A 116 30.56 -23.33 1.67
N TYR A 117 29.61 -22.55 1.14
CA TYR A 117 29.60 -22.09 -0.25
C TYR A 117 29.69 -23.27 -1.25
N ASN A 118 28.77 -24.21 -1.11
CA ASN A 118 28.68 -25.41 -1.94
C ASN A 118 27.20 -25.66 -2.32
N VAL A 119 26.93 -26.82 -2.92
CA VAL A 119 25.59 -27.26 -3.32
C VAL A 119 25.24 -28.58 -2.61
N PHE A 120 25.58 -28.67 -1.31
CA PHE A 120 25.13 -29.79 -0.47
C PHE A 120 23.65 -29.66 -0.15
N PHE A 121 22.90 -30.75 -0.33
CA PHE A 121 21.45 -30.81 -0.14
C PHE A 121 21.02 -32.04 0.68
N GLY A 122 19.77 -32.03 1.12
CA GLY A 122 19.24 -33.03 2.05
C GLY A 122 19.63 -32.75 3.51
N THR A 123 19.47 -33.74 4.38
CA THR A 123 19.57 -33.54 5.84
C THR A 123 20.99 -33.54 6.38
N ILE A 124 21.16 -32.85 7.53
CA ILE A 124 22.33 -33.02 8.40
C ILE A 124 22.15 -34.34 9.16
N PRO A 125 23.01 -35.36 8.97
CA PRO A 125 22.79 -36.66 9.57
C PRO A 125 23.08 -36.65 11.09
N PRO A 126 22.25 -37.31 11.93
CA PRO A 126 22.49 -37.48 13.38
C PRO A 126 23.90 -37.95 13.75
N GLN A 127 24.53 -38.74 12.85
CA GLN A 127 25.88 -39.26 13.02
C GLN A 127 26.96 -38.17 13.09
N ILE A 128 26.63 -36.90 12.82
CA ILE A 128 27.52 -35.75 13.05
C ILE A 128 27.98 -35.65 14.51
N GLY A 129 27.14 -36.05 15.49
CA GLY A 129 27.49 -36.08 16.91
C GLY A 129 28.65 -37.02 17.28
N ASN A 130 29.07 -37.92 16.37
CA ASN A 130 30.26 -38.76 16.57
C ASN A 130 31.58 -37.97 16.50
N LEU A 131 31.58 -36.72 16.01
CA LEU A 131 32.77 -35.87 15.90
C LEU A 131 33.10 -35.19 17.24
N SER A 132 33.25 -35.95 18.33
CA SER A 132 33.31 -35.42 19.71
C SER A 132 34.49 -34.47 20.02
N LYS A 133 35.46 -34.31 19.12
CA LYS A 133 36.58 -33.34 19.20
C LYS A 133 36.42 -32.10 18.31
N LEU A 134 35.27 -31.93 17.66
CA LEU A 134 35.03 -30.84 16.72
C LEU A 134 34.94 -29.49 17.44
N GLU A 135 35.82 -28.55 17.08
CA GLU A 135 35.83 -27.17 17.58
C GLU A 135 35.19 -26.18 16.60
N TYR A 136 35.20 -26.49 15.30
CA TYR A 136 34.67 -25.65 14.23
C TYR A 136 33.81 -26.45 13.26
N LEU A 137 32.57 -26.01 13.04
CA LEU A 137 31.63 -26.57 12.06
C LEU A 137 31.00 -25.46 11.23
N ASP A 138 31.30 -25.43 9.94
CA ASP A 138 30.68 -24.53 8.96
C ASP A 138 30.05 -25.31 7.80
N LEU A 139 28.73 -25.18 7.70
CA LEU A 139 27.86 -25.75 6.66
C LEU A 139 27.05 -24.66 5.94
N SER A 140 27.42 -23.38 6.11
CA SER A 140 26.66 -22.23 5.59
C SER A 140 26.66 -22.14 4.06
N PHE A 141 25.78 -21.32 3.47
CA PHE A 141 25.65 -21.15 2.01
C PHE A 141 25.56 -22.49 1.26
N ASN A 142 24.49 -23.23 1.53
CA ASN A 142 24.22 -24.55 0.94
C ASN A 142 22.70 -24.74 0.72
N GLN A 143 22.27 -25.95 0.38
CA GLN A 143 20.86 -26.33 0.14
C GLN A 143 20.38 -27.39 1.15
N LEU A 144 20.97 -27.44 2.35
CA LEU A 144 20.63 -28.42 3.39
C LEU A 144 19.21 -28.16 3.90
N SER A 145 18.45 -29.23 4.13
CA SER A 145 17.03 -29.22 4.47
C SER A 145 16.70 -30.19 5.61
N GLY A 146 15.45 -30.24 6.06
CA GLY A 146 15.09 -31.00 7.26
C GLY A 146 15.41 -30.25 8.56
N VAL A 147 15.48 -30.99 9.67
CA VAL A 147 15.73 -30.45 11.01
C VAL A 147 17.21 -30.45 11.37
N ILE A 148 17.59 -29.61 12.33
CA ILE A 148 18.87 -29.72 13.04
C ILE A 148 18.79 -30.96 13.95
N PRO A 149 19.71 -31.95 13.85
CA PRO A 149 19.66 -33.15 14.69
C PRO A 149 20.02 -32.84 16.16
N PRO A 150 19.28 -33.33 17.17
CA PRO A 150 19.61 -33.14 18.58
C PRO A 150 21.02 -33.61 18.98
N GLU A 151 21.54 -34.63 18.29
CA GLU A 151 22.89 -35.19 18.47
C GLU A 151 24.01 -34.18 18.19
N ILE A 152 23.70 -33.02 17.57
CA ILE A 152 24.64 -31.90 17.48
C ILE A 152 25.10 -31.41 18.86
N GLY A 153 24.27 -31.58 19.91
CA GLY A 153 24.60 -31.24 21.30
C GLY A 153 25.74 -32.07 21.91
N PHE A 154 26.07 -33.23 21.33
CA PHE A 154 27.20 -34.06 21.76
C PHE A 154 28.57 -33.47 21.40
N LEU A 155 28.62 -32.41 20.58
CA LEU A 155 29.83 -31.73 20.15
C LEU A 155 30.33 -30.73 21.21
N THR A 156 30.53 -31.18 22.46
CA THR A 156 30.77 -30.28 23.61
C THR A 156 32.04 -29.42 23.53
N HIS A 157 32.98 -29.75 22.65
CA HIS A 157 34.18 -28.95 22.33
C HIS A 157 33.95 -27.85 21.28
N LEU A 158 32.76 -27.78 20.68
CA LEU A 158 32.43 -26.89 19.56
C LEU A 158 32.41 -25.43 20.01
N LYS A 159 33.21 -24.59 19.34
CA LYS A 159 33.37 -23.15 19.61
C LYS A 159 32.60 -22.32 18.59
N LEU A 160 32.62 -22.72 17.33
CA LEU A 160 31.98 -22.00 16.22
C LEU A 160 31.05 -22.94 15.45
N LEU A 161 29.75 -22.59 15.40
CA LEU A 161 28.72 -23.34 14.68
C LEU A 161 27.98 -22.44 13.67
N TYR A 162 28.25 -22.63 12.39
CA TYR A 162 27.65 -21.88 11.29
C TYR A 162 26.82 -22.81 10.39
N ILE A 163 25.51 -22.58 10.33
CA ILE A 163 24.55 -23.34 9.48
C ILE A 163 23.60 -22.39 8.71
N PHE A 164 23.96 -21.12 8.63
CA PHE A 164 23.14 -20.06 8.03
C PHE A 164 23.07 -20.15 6.49
N LEU A 165 22.06 -19.51 5.89
CA LEU A 165 21.79 -19.57 4.43
C LEU A 165 21.67 -21.02 3.92
N ASN A 166 20.63 -21.70 4.41
CA ASN A 166 20.22 -23.06 4.05
C ASN A 166 18.68 -23.13 4.00
N GLN A 167 18.11 -24.34 3.88
CA GLN A 167 16.66 -24.60 3.82
C GLN A 167 16.15 -25.37 5.05
N LEU A 168 16.85 -25.29 6.18
CA LEU A 168 16.52 -26.03 7.41
C LEU A 168 15.24 -25.52 8.05
N HIS A 169 14.45 -26.42 8.64
CA HIS A 169 13.17 -26.13 9.29
C HIS A 169 13.03 -26.86 10.63
N GLY A 170 11.92 -26.64 11.33
CA GLY A 170 11.72 -27.12 12.69
C GLY A 170 12.38 -26.21 13.73
N SER A 171 12.39 -26.65 14.97
CA SER A 171 12.97 -25.90 16.10
C SER A 171 14.47 -26.15 16.27
N ILE A 172 15.11 -25.25 17.02
CA ILE A 172 16.44 -25.48 17.57
C ILE A 172 16.31 -26.57 18.66
N PRO A 173 17.05 -27.70 18.60
CA PRO A 173 17.04 -28.69 19.67
C PRO A 173 17.51 -28.08 20.99
N ARG A 174 16.85 -28.42 22.11
CA ARG A 174 17.26 -27.96 23.45
C ARG A 174 18.68 -28.43 23.80
N GLU A 175 19.10 -29.54 23.20
CA GLU A 175 20.43 -30.16 23.28
C GLU A 175 21.54 -29.24 22.75
N VAL A 176 21.24 -28.25 21.90
CA VAL A 176 22.20 -27.19 21.51
C VAL A 176 22.69 -26.41 22.75
N GLY A 177 21.89 -26.33 23.81
CA GLY A 177 22.27 -25.75 25.11
C GLY A 177 23.28 -26.57 25.93
N GLN A 178 23.77 -27.72 25.41
CA GLN A 178 24.83 -28.53 26.02
C GLN A 178 26.24 -28.14 25.50
N LEU A 179 26.32 -27.29 24.47
CA LEU A 179 27.56 -26.87 23.81
C LEU A 179 28.34 -25.84 24.65
N SER A 180 28.80 -26.22 25.84
CA SER A 180 29.41 -25.29 26.81
C SER A 180 30.65 -24.54 26.30
N SER A 181 31.35 -25.05 25.29
CA SER A 181 32.49 -24.38 24.63
C SER A 181 32.09 -23.31 23.60
N LEU A 182 30.80 -23.18 23.26
CA LEU A 182 30.35 -22.42 22.09
C LEU A 182 30.48 -20.91 22.30
N SER A 183 31.31 -20.27 21.47
CA SER A 183 31.49 -18.82 21.41
C SER A 183 30.64 -18.15 20.33
N GLU A 184 30.29 -18.83 19.24
CA GLU A 184 29.37 -18.29 18.22
C GLU A 184 28.39 -19.33 17.66
N LEU A 185 27.13 -18.89 17.50
CA LEU A 185 26.05 -19.66 16.90
C LEU A 185 25.37 -18.83 15.80
N ALA A 186 25.45 -19.29 14.54
CA ALA A 186 24.80 -18.65 13.40
C ALA A 186 23.87 -19.62 12.64
N LEU A 187 22.57 -19.44 12.82
CA LEU A 187 21.49 -20.22 12.21
C LEU A 187 20.57 -19.37 11.31
N CYS A 188 20.98 -18.13 11.03
CA CYS A 188 20.19 -17.13 10.32
C CYS A 188 19.87 -17.51 8.86
N CYS A 189 18.88 -16.86 8.27
CA CYS A 189 18.45 -17.09 6.88
C CYS A 189 18.16 -18.59 6.60
N ASN A 190 17.24 -19.16 7.37
CA ASN A 190 16.71 -20.53 7.21
C ASN A 190 15.17 -20.48 7.27
N ARG A 191 14.51 -21.64 7.42
CA ARG A 191 13.06 -21.80 7.63
C ARG A 191 12.75 -22.34 9.05
N LEU A 192 13.64 -22.09 10.01
CA LEU A 192 13.51 -22.55 11.39
C LEU A 192 12.33 -21.84 12.07
N HIS A 193 11.64 -22.53 12.97
CA HIS A 193 10.43 -22.05 13.63
C HIS A 193 10.28 -22.65 15.04
N GLY A 194 9.16 -22.37 15.71
CA GLY A 194 8.98 -22.71 17.13
C GLY A 194 9.59 -21.66 18.05
N GLN A 195 9.62 -21.97 19.34
CA GLN A 195 10.22 -21.10 20.35
C GLN A 195 11.74 -21.22 20.37
N ILE A 196 12.42 -20.13 20.72
CA ILE A 196 13.85 -20.17 21.06
C ILE A 196 13.99 -20.97 22.37
N PRO A 197 14.77 -22.06 22.45
CA PRO A 197 14.82 -22.89 23.64
C PRO A 197 15.59 -22.20 24.78
N PHE A 198 15.01 -22.22 25.98
CA PHE A 198 15.58 -21.59 27.17
C PHE A 198 16.99 -22.09 27.52
N SER A 199 17.35 -23.30 27.10
CA SER A 199 18.66 -23.91 27.32
C SER A 199 19.81 -23.21 26.58
N LEU A 200 19.55 -22.35 25.58
CA LEU A 200 20.60 -21.49 25.01
C LEU A 200 21.19 -20.54 26.07
N GLY A 201 20.45 -20.21 27.13
CA GLY A 201 20.95 -19.44 28.28
C GLY A 201 22.00 -20.15 29.14
N ASN A 202 22.30 -21.42 28.86
CA ASN A 202 23.38 -22.17 29.53
C ASN A 202 24.76 -21.95 28.87
N LEU A 203 24.80 -21.36 27.67
CA LEU A 203 25.99 -21.22 26.84
C LEU A 203 26.88 -20.05 27.30
N SER A 204 27.41 -20.11 28.52
CA SER A 204 28.10 -19.00 29.20
C SER A 204 29.25 -18.35 28.41
N ASN A 205 29.90 -19.09 27.50
CA ASN A 205 30.96 -18.60 26.62
C ASN A 205 30.47 -17.89 25.33
N LEU A 206 29.15 -17.87 25.06
CA LEU A 206 28.60 -17.38 23.81
C LEU A 206 28.76 -15.86 23.67
N ALA A 207 29.59 -15.46 22.71
CA ALA A 207 29.88 -14.08 22.36
C ALA A 207 28.98 -13.55 21.22
N ARG A 208 28.53 -14.41 20.29
CA ARG A 208 27.65 -14.00 19.18
C ARG A 208 26.51 -15.00 18.94
N LEU A 209 25.28 -14.48 18.79
CA LEU A 209 24.08 -15.25 18.49
C LEU A 209 23.31 -14.62 17.32
N TYR A 210 23.22 -15.33 16.21
CA TYR A 210 22.50 -14.92 15.00
C TYR A 210 21.38 -15.94 14.67
N LEU A 211 20.15 -15.58 15.00
CA LEU A 211 18.93 -16.37 14.71
C LEU A 211 18.01 -15.66 13.70
N ASN A 212 18.44 -14.52 13.16
CA ASN A 212 17.63 -13.64 12.34
C ASN A 212 17.21 -14.22 10.97
N ASN A 213 16.17 -13.65 10.39
CA ASN A 213 15.59 -14.07 9.10
C ASN A 213 15.18 -15.55 9.12
N ASN A 214 14.24 -15.88 10.00
CA ASN A 214 13.66 -17.21 10.23
C ASN A 214 12.14 -17.05 10.50
N SER A 215 11.51 -18.01 11.19
CA SER A 215 10.11 -17.94 11.63
C SER A 215 9.95 -18.39 13.10
N PHE A 216 10.92 -18.05 13.95
CA PHE A 216 10.81 -18.25 15.40
C PHE A 216 9.67 -17.42 15.97
N PHE A 217 8.92 -17.98 16.92
CA PHE A 217 7.74 -17.35 17.53
C PHE A 217 7.70 -17.55 19.04
N GLY A 218 6.81 -16.82 19.71
CA GLY A 218 6.73 -16.80 21.17
C GLY A 218 7.74 -15.81 21.78
N SER A 219 7.83 -15.81 23.10
CA SER A 219 8.66 -14.84 23.83
C SER A 219 10.15 -15.17 23.81
N ILE A 220 10.96 -14.11 23.89
CA ILE A 220 12.41 -14.21 24.05
C ILE A 220 12.72 -14.78 25.43
N PRO A 221 13.44 -15.92 25.55
CA PRO A 221 13.74 -16.51 26.86
C PRO A 221 14.56 -15.57 27.75
N SER A 222 14.08 -15.32 28.96
CA SER A 222 14.79 -14.50 29.96
C SER A 222 16.16 -15.08 30.34
N THR A 223 16.36 -16.39 30.16
CA THR A 223 17.64 -17.08 30.36
C THR A 223 18.75 -16.60 29.42
N ILE A 224 18.42 -15.97 28.28
CA ILE A 224 19.43 -15.32 27.42
C ILE A 224 20.19 -14.23 28.19
N GLY A 225 19.57 -13.58 29.18
CA GLY A 225 20.24 -12.63 30.08
C GLY A 225 21.35 -13.21 30.97
N ASN A 226 21.55 -14.54 30.98
CA ASN A 226 22.68 -15.18 31.65
C ASN A 226 23.98 -15.13 30.83
N LEU A 227 23.90 -14.80 29.54
CA LEU A 227 25.00 -14.85 28.58
C LEU A 227 25.94 -13.64 28.71
N LYS A 228 26.64 -13.53 29.83
CA LYS A 228 27.51 -12.38 30.16
C LYS A 228 28.63 -12.13 29.13
N SER A 229 29.02 -13.14 28.36
CA SER A 229 30.01 -13.03 27.29
C SER A 229 29.48 -12.40 25.99
N LEU A 230 28.15 -12.25 25.86
CA LEU A 230 27.49 -11.91 24.60
C LEU A 230 27.78 -10.46 24.18
N SER A 231 28.51 -10.30 23.06
CA SER A 231 28.81 -9.02 22.42
C SER A 231 27.83 -8.67 21.29
N THR A 232 27.16 -9.68 20.70
CA THR A 232 26.25 -9.50 19.57
C THR A 232 25.04 -10.42 19.67
N LEU A 233 23.85 -9.83 19.60
CA LEU A 233 22.56 -10.53 19.57
C LEU A 233 21.73 -10.03 18.39
N ASP A 234 21.45 -10.93 17.43
CA ASP A 234 20.54 -10.65 16.31
C ASP A 234 19.42 -11.70 16.22
N LEU A 235 18.21 -11.27 16.58
CA LEU A 235 16.97 -12.03 16.52
C LEU A 235 15.99 -11.43 15.49
N SER A 236 16.43 -10.47 14.67
CA SER A 236 15.59 -9.70 13.75
C SER A 236 14.89 -10.55 12.68
N LYS A 237 13.83 -10.02 12.06
CA LYS A 237 13.08 -10.70 10.98
C LYS A 237 12.61 -12.10 11.40
N ASN A 238 11.78 -12.15 12.43
CA ASN A 238 11.15 -13.35 12.98
C ASN A 238 9.68 -13.03 13.35
N LYS A 239 9.03 -13.89 14.14
CA LYS A 239 7.66 -13.72 14.66
C LYS A 239 7.65 -13.73 16.21
N LEU A 240 8.74 -13.27 16.83
CA LEU A 240 8.88 -13.24 18.29
C LEU A 240 7.93 -12.21 18.88
N ASN A 241 7.33 -12.51 20.05
CA ASN A 241 6.32 -11.66 20.66
C ASN A 241 6.52 -11.47 22.18
N GLY A 242 5.64 -10.67 22.79
CA GLY A 242 5.79 -10.28 24.20
C GLY A 242 6.95 -9.30 24.41
N SER A 243 7.35 -9.09 25.67
CA SER A 243 8.29 -8.03 26.03
C SER A 243 9.77 -8.40 25.89
N ILE A 244 10.61 -7.38 25.70
CA ILE A 244 12.06 -7.52 25.79
C ILE A 244 12.41 -7.89 27.25
N PRO A 245 13.14 -9.00 27.52
CA PRO A 245 13.35 -9.45 28.89
C PRO A 245 14.17 -8.48 29.74
N PHE A 246 13.70 -8.16 30.95
CA PHE A 246 14.43 -7.31 31.92
C PHE A 246 15.84 -7.86 32.23
N SER A 247 16.03 -9.18 32.18
CA SER A 247 17.34 -9.83 32.36
C SER A 247 18.38 -9.42 31.30
N PHE A 248 17.99 -8.81 30.18
CA PHE A 248 18.94 -8.27 29.19
C PHE A 248 19.84 -7.17 29.78
N GLY A 249 19.43 -6.50 30.86
CA GLY A 249 20.28 -5.56 31.61
C GLY A 249 21.56 -6.17 32.20
N ASN A 250 21.66 -7.50 32.26
CA ASN A 250 22.85 -8.24 32.73
C ASN A 250 23.88 -8.50 31.61
N LEU A 251 23.55 -8.23 30.35
CA LEU A 251 24.41 -8.48 29.18
C LEU A 251 25.48 -7.39 29.02
N THR A 252 26.27 -7.14 30.07
CA THR A 252 27.09 -5.92 30.18
C THR A 252 28.08 -5.70 29.03
N ASN A 253 28.53 -6.77 28.36
CA ASN A 253 29.46 -6.74 27.22
C ASN A 253 28.79 -6.53 25.85
N LEU A 254 27.46 -6.40 25.80
CA LEU A 254 26.70 -6.35 24.55
C LEU A 254 26.95 -5.04 23.79
N ALA A 255 27.50 -5.15 22.57
CA ALA A 255 27.82 -4.04 21.69
C ALA A 255 26.79 -3.83 20.57
N ILE A 256 26.08 -4.89 20.17
CA ILE A 256 25.06 -4.88 19.11
C ILE A 256 23.82 -5.67 19.58
N MET A 257 22.66 -5.01 19.56
CA MET A 257 21.35 -5.64 19.78
C MET A 257 20.41 -5.31 18.61
N TYR A 258 20.03 -6.35 17.86
CA TYR A 258 19.07 -6.26 16.75
C TYR A 258 17.86 -7.16 17.01
N LEU A 259 16.70 -6.56 17.28
CA LEU A 259 15.42 -7.24 17.50
C LEU A 259 14.35 -6.82 16.46
N TYR A 260 14.73 -5.99 15.48
CA TYR A 260 13.80 -5.38 14.53
C TYR A 260 13.03 -6.38 13.64
N ARG A 261 11.85 -5.99 13.13
CA ARG A 261 10.93 -6.88 12.38
C ARG A 261 10.55 -8.13 13.19
N ASN A 262 9.80 -7.90 14.25
CA ASN A 262 9.15 -8.90 15.10
C ASN A 262 7.80 -8.35 15.60
N SER A 263 7.14 -9.05 16.53
CA SER A 263 5.91 -8.62 17.20
C SER A 263 6.16 -8.36 18.70
N LEU A 264 7.34 -7.84 19.04
CA LEU A 264 7.70 -7.54 20.44
C LEU A 264 6.89 -6.33 20.92
N SER A 265 6.35 -6.43 22.13
CA SER A 265 5.38 -5.48 22.69
C SER A 265 5.75 -5.02 24.10
N ALA A 266 4.89 -4.18 24.70
CA ALA A 266 5.15 -3.45 25.94
C ALA A 266 6.35 -2.49 25.82
N SER A 267 6.81 -1.93 26.95
CA SER A 267 7.79 -0.84 26.97
C SER A 267 9.24 -1.31 26.95
N ILE A 268 10.10 -0.46 26.38
CA ILE A 268 11.56 -0.65 26.35
C ILE A 268 12.09 -0.68 27.80
N PRO A 269 12.69 -1.78 28.29
CA PRO A 269 13.11 -1.88 29.68
C PRO A 269 14.17 -0.85 30.06
N LEU A 270 13.96 -0.11 31.16
CA LEU A 270 14.88 0.93 31.65
C LEU A 270 16.34 0.44 31.80
N VAL A 271 16.51 -0.84 32.14
CA VAL A 271 17.79 -1.52 32.34
C VAL A 271 18.63 -1.68 31.07
N ILE A 272 18.10 -1.44 29.87
CA ILE A 272 18.92 -1.33 28.65
C ILE A 272 19.94 -0.19 28.78
N GLY A 273 19.66 0.86 29.58
CA GLY A 273 20.62 1.93 29.91
C GLY A 273 21.86 1.49 30.72
N ASN A 274 21.92 0.23 31.17
CA ASN A 274 23.08 -0.36 31.84
C ASN A 274 24.16 -0.85 30.85
N LEU A 275 23.81 -1.05 29.57
CA LEU A 275 24.64 -1.74 28.58
C LEU A 275 25.74 -0.84 28.01
N LYS A 276 26.77 -0.51 28.80
CA LYS A 276 27.75 0.55 28.49
C LYS A 276 28.55 0.35 27.19
N PHE A 277 28.70 -0.88 26.71
CA PHE A 277 29.37 -1.15 25.44
C PHE A 277 28.43 -1.08 24.21
N LEU A 278 27.12 -0.89 24.40
CA LEU A 278 26.13 -0.89 23.33
C LEU A 278 26.35 0.29 22.37
N ASN A 279 26.69 -0.07 21.14
CA ASN A 279 26.99 0.83 20.04
C ASN A 279 25.81 0.88 19.03
N HIS A 280 25.19 -0.26 18.79
CA HIS A 280 24.02 -0.38 17.90
C HIS A 280 22.82 -0.97 18.66
N LEU A 281 21.70 -0.23 18.64
CA LEU A 281 20.40 -0.69 19.14
C LEU A 281 19.34 -0.50 18.05
N ASP A 282 18.85 -1.61 17.49
CA ASP A 282 17.75 -1.61 16.52
C ASP A 282 16.57 -2.45 17.02
N LEU A 283 15.49 -1.73 17.35
CA LEU A 283 14.21 -2.26 17.84
C LEU A 283 13.06 -1.91 16.88
N SER A 284 13.36 -1.51 15.64
CA SER A 284 12.36 -1.00 14.70
C SER A 284 11.35 -2.06 14.24
N GLU A 285 10.25 -1.63 13.63
CA GLU A 285 9.23 -2.51 13.03
C GLU A 285 8.77 -3.61 14.02
N ASN A 286 8.17 -3.15 15.13
CA ASN A 286 7.69 -3.95 16.27
C ASN A 286 6.41 -3.30 16.87
N GLN A 287 5.90 -3.84 17.99
CA GLN A 287 4.71 -3.37 18.71
C GLN A 287 5.07 -2.68 20.05
N LEU A 288 6.29 -2.17 20.20
CA LEU A 288 6.77 -1.59 21.47
C LEU A 288 6.02 -0.29 21.79
N SER A 289 5.74 -0.05 23.07
CA SER A 289 4.85 1.02 23.52
C SER A 289 5.35 1.80 24.73
N GLY A 290 4.67 2.90 25.07
CA GLY A 290 5.11 3.79 26.15
C GLY A 290 6.33 4.64 25.75
N SER A 291 6.96 5.29 26.72
CA SER A 291 7.98 6.30 26.43
C SER A 291 9.39 5.75 26.22
N ILE A 292 10.16 6.48 25.39
CA ILE A 292 11.60 6.25 25.20
C ILE A 292 12.29 6.42 26.57
N PRO A 293 12.97 5.39 27.12
CA PRO A 293 13.56 5.50 28.45
C PRO A 293 14.64 6.58 28.54
N PRO A 294 14.55 7.52 29.50
CA PRO A 294 15.63 8.48 29.75
C PRO A 294 16.97 7.80 30.08
N THR A 295 16.94 6.57 30.60
CA THR A 295 18.12 5.75 30.86
C THR A 295 18.90 5.36 29.59
N LEU A 296 18.30 5.40 28.39
CA LEU A 296 19.06 5.25 27.14
C LEU A 296 20.11 6.35 26.98
N GLY A 297 19.89 7.54 27.53
CA GLY A 297 20.89 8.63 27.60
C GLY A 297 22.16 8.30 28.38
N ASN A 298 22.21 7.14 29.05
CA ASN A 298 23.39 6.65 29.76
C ASN A 298 24.31 5.77 28.87
N LEU A 299 24.03 5.67 27.57
CA LEU A 299 24.73 4.84 26.58
C LEU A 299 25.68 5.69 25.71
N SER A 300 26.75 6.25 26.30
CA SER A 300 27.67 7.19 25.63
C SER A 300 28.28 6.68 24.32
N ASN A 301 28.41 5.37 24.16
CA ASN A 301 29.03 4.68 23.03
C ASN A 301 28.06 4.39 21.87
N LEU A 302 26.77 4.71 22.02
CA LEU A 302 25.73 4.42 21.04
C LEU A 302 25.88 5.30 19.79
N ALA A 303 26.21 4.70 18.64
CA ALA A 303 26.30 5.38 17.35
C ALA A 303 25.01 5.24 16.52
N VAL A 304 24.23 4.18 16.72
CA VAL A 304 22.97 3.89 16.00
C VAL A 304 21.84 3.60 16.98
N LEU A 305 20.78 4.40 16.90
CA LEU A 305 19.52 4.19 17.63
C LEU A 305 18.34 4.20 16.65
N HIS A 306 17.78 3.01 16.40
CA HIS A 306 16.62 2.81 15.56
C HIS A 306 15.44 2.25 16.37
N LEU A 307 14.38 3.05 16.47
CA LEU A 307 13.14 2.78 17.19
C LEU A 307 11.90 2.93 16.28
N TYR A 308 12.11 3.20 14.99
CA TYR A 308 11.05 3.55 14.04
C TYR A 308 10.01 2.43 13.84
N GLY A 309 8.78 2.77 13.45
CA GLY A 309 7.73 1.77 13.20
C GLY A 309 7.36 0.98 14.46
N ASN A 310 6.94 1.69 15.50
CA ASN A 310 6.46 1.16 16.78
C ASN A 310 5.28 2.01 17.28
N SER A 311 4.83 1.78 18.52
CA SER A 311 3.80 2.56 19.22
C SER A 311 4.38 3.34 20.42
N LEU A 312 5.63 3.80 20.32
CA LEU A 312 6.29 4.58 21.37
C LEU A 312 5.69 5.99 21.44
N SER A 313 5.47 6.48 22.66
CA SER A 313 4.70 7.69 22.93
C SER A 313 5.36 8.64 23.93
N GLY A 314 4.79 9.84 24.10
CA GLY A 314 5.38 10.90 24.93
C GLY A 314 6.62 11.53 24.28
N SER A 315 7.39 12.28 25.06
CA SER A 315 8.43 13.17 24.50
C SER A 315 9.82 12.55 24.37
N ILE A 316 10.56 13.02 23.35
CA ILE A 316 11.96 12.67 23.12
C ILE A 316 12.79 13.17 24.34
N PRO A 317 13.43 12.29 25.12
CA PRO A 317 14.07 12.70 26.38
C PRO A 317 15.23 13.67 26.17
N SER A 318 15.22 14.83 26.84
CA SER A 318 16.26 15.87 26.65
C SER A 318 17.68 15.44 27.11
N ILE A 319 17.78 14.32 27.83
CA ILE A 319 19.02 13.62 28.22
C ILE A 319 19.71 12.93 27.03
N ILE A 320 19.04 12.78 25.87
CA ILE A 320 19.62 12.27 24.62
C ILE A 320 20.89 13.02 24.20
N ARG A 321 21.06 14.27 24.67
CA ARG A 321 22.26 15.11 24.55
C ARG A 321 23.58 14.42 24.95
N ASN A 322 23.51 13.37 25.78
CA ASN A 322 24.65 12.62 26.30
C ASN A 322 25.20 11.59 25.29
N LEU A 323 24.43 11.23 24.24
CA LEU A 323 24.80 10.25 23.23
C LEU A 323 25.82 10.84 22.23
N LYS A 324 27.02 11.21 22.69
CA LYS A 324 28.01 11.92 21.87
C LYS A 324 28.52 11.13 20.66
N SER A 325 28.41 9.81 20.69
CA SER A 325 28.76 8.94 19.56
C SER A 325 27.67 8.87 18.48
N LEU A 326 26.46 9.38 18.75
CA LEU A 326 25.28 9.13 17.92
C LEU A 326 25.41 9.76 16.53
N SER A 327 25.41 8.88 15.52
CA SER A 327 25.52 9.21 14.10
C SER A 327 24.18 9.01 13.36
N TYR A 328 23.36 8.06 13.82
CA TYR A 328 22.04 7.75 13.25
C TYR A 328 20.96 7.73 14.33
N LEU A 329 19.96 8.60 14.20
CA LEU A 329 18.77 8.63 15.06
C LEU A 329 17.50 8.50 14.22
N HIS A 330 16.81 7.37 14.34
CA HIS A 330 15.61 7.05 13.58
C HIS A 330 14.46 6.69 14.53
N LEU A 331 13.56 7.65 14.74
CA LEU A 331 12.41 7.57 15.65
C LEU A 331 11.07 7.68 14.89
N SER A 332 11.06 7.49 13.57
CA SER A 332 9.88 7.78 12.75
C SER A 332 8.71 6.82 12.99
N SER A 333 7.55 7.15 12.42
CA SER A 333 6.42 6.22 12.31
C SER A 333 5.97 5.66 13.67
N ASN A 334 5.88 6.55 14.67
CA ASN A 334 5.58 6.29 16.08
C ASN A 334 4.46 7.24 16.59
N GLN A 335 4.27 7.35 17.91
CA GLN A 335 3.28 8.21 18.57
C GLN A 335 3.95 9.27 19.46
N LEU A 336 5.19 9.68 19.13
CA LEU A 336 5.97 10.62 19.96
C LEU A 336 5.38 12.03 19.88
N SER A 337 5.36 12.72 21.01
CA SER A 337 4.69 14.01 21.18
C SER A 337 5.53 15.01 21.97
N GLY A 338 5.02 16.23 22.17
CA GLY A 338 5.82 17.33 22.70
C GLY A 338 6.69 17.98 21.63
N SER A 339 7.56 18.91 22.04
CA SER A 339 8.47 19.59 21.12
C SER A 339 9.77 18.82 20.91
N ILE A 340 10.38 19.01 19.73
CA ILE A 340 11.73 18.52 19.44
C ILE A 340 12.68 19.16 20.47
N PRO A 341 13.39 18.38 21.31
CA PRO A 341 14.19 18.96 22.38
C PRO A 341 15.40 19.72 21.80
N ILE A 342 15.56 20.98 22.20
CA ILE A 342 16.67 21.88 21.83
C ILE A 342 18.05 21.20 21.97
N SER A 343 18.18 20.27 22.93
CA SER A 343 19.40 19.55 23.23
C SER A 343 19.80 18.45 22.23
N LEU A 344 18.97 18.16 21.21
CA LEU A 344 19.39 17.40 20.01
C LEU A 344 20.50 18.13 19.23
N GLY A 345 20.48 19.46 19.23
CA GLY A 345 21.52 20.30 18.61
C GLY A 345 22.92 20.21 19.28
N ASN A 346 23.07 19.38 20.31
CA ASN A 346 24.34 19.08 20.97
C ASN A 346 24.97 17.74 20.49
N LEU A 347 24.42 17.11 19.46
CA LEU A 347 24.88 15.84 18.88
C LEU A 347 25.69 16.08 17.59
N SER A 348 26.88 16.69 17.71
CA SER A 348 27.69 17.16 16.57
C SER A 348 27.99 16.12 15.48
N ASN A 349 28.01 14.84 15.86
CA ASN A 349 28.35 13.72 14.98
C ASN A 349 27.15 13.17 14.19
N LEU A 350 25.95 13.73 14.38
CA LEU A 350 24.72 13.20 13.81
C LEU A 350 24.66 13.43 12.27
N VAL A 351 24.56 12.32 11.54
CA VAL A 351 24.51 12.25 10.07
C VAL A 351 23.06 12.15 9.56
N VAL A 352 22.21 11.42 10.30
CA VAL A 352 20.79 11.23 9.97
C VAL A 352 19.91 11.51 11.19
N LEU A 353 18.93 12.41 11.00
CA LEU A 353 17.89 12.73 11.97
C LEU A 353 16.51 12.53 11.33
N HIS A 354 15.86 11.43 11.66
CA HIS A 354 14.52 11.07 11.16
C HIS A 354 13.53 10.99 12.33
N LEU A 355 12.63 11.97 12.40
CA LEU A 355 11.55 12.10 13.38
C LEU A 355 10.16 12.15 12.72
N PHE A 356 10.08 11.86 11.42
CA PHE A 356 8.85 11.97 10.64
C PHE A 356 7.76 10.97 11.09
N GLU A 357 6.50 11.19 10.70
CA GLU A 357 5.37 10.30 11.04
C GLU A 357 5.22 10.12 12.56
N ASN A 358 5.03 11.23 13.26
CA ASN A 358 4.82 11.34 14.72
C ASN A 358 3.84 12.50 15.04
N SER A 359 3.61 12.76 16.32
CA SER A 359 2.74 13.85 16.84
C SER A 359 3.54 14.97 17.50
N LEU A 360 4.77 15.25 17.04
CA LEU A 360 5.64 16.31 17.58
C LEU A 360 5.09 17.68 17.21
N PHE A 361 5.17 18.65 18.11
CA PHE A 361 4.56 19.97 17.94
C PHE A 361 5.47 21.15 18.33
N GLY A 362 5.07 22.35 17.90
CA GLY A 362 5.83 23.58 18.12
C GLY A 362 6.97 23.74 17.10
N SER A 363 7.91 24.64 17.38
CA SER A 363 8.91 25.05 16.38
C SER A 363 10.11 24.12 16.26
N ILE A 364 10.66 24.06 15.04
CA ILE A 364 11.95 23.43 14.75
C ILE A 364 13.04 24.16 15.57
N PRO A 365 13.84 23.49 16.43
CA PRO A 365 14.81 24.17 17.26
C PRO A 365 15.95 24.80 16.44
N PRO A 366 16.29 26.09 16.63
CA PRO A 366 17.41 26.72 15.93
C PRO A 366 18.77 26.03 16.17
N THR A 367 18.92 25.31 17.28
CA THR A 367 20.12 24.53 17.61
C THR A 367 20.36 23.34 16.69
N LEU A 368 19.36 22.87 15.92
CA LEU A 368 19.60 21.85 14.88
C LEU A 368 20.56 22.36 13.79
N GLY A 369 20.66 23.68 13.59
CA GLY A 369 21.66 24.31 12.72
C GLY A 369 23.13 24.10 13.12
N ASN A 370 23.39 23.52 14.30
CA ASN A 370 24.73 23.16 14.77
C ASN A 370 25.23 21.81 14.23
N LEU A 371 24.34 20.97 13.66
CA LEU A 371 24.61 19.59 13.27
C LEU A 371 25.37 19.50 11.94
N LYS A 372 26.64 19.91 11.91
CA LYS A 372 27.42 20.10 10.67
C LYS A 372 27.66 18.83 9.84
N MET A 373 27.50 17.65 10.43
CA MET A 373 27.61 16.36 9.74
C MET A 373 26.29 15.87 9.15
N LEU A 374 25.17 16.60 9.34
CA LEU A 374 23.84 16.13 8.96
C LEU A 374 23.63 16.14 7.45
N LEU A 375 23.41 14.95 6.88
CA LEU A 375 23.07 14.73 5.47
C LEU A 375 21.56 14.62 5.25
N HIS A 376 20.81 14.13 6.24
CA HIS A 376 19.35 13.96 6.14
C HIS A 376 18.62 14.50 7.36
N LEU A 377 17.66 15.39 7.10
CA LEU A 377 16.74 15.97 8.08
C LEU A 377 15.30 15.65 7.65
N GLY A 378 14.68 14.68 8.32
CA GLY A 378 13.29 14.27 8.08
C GLY A 378 12.43 14.56 9.29
N LEU A 379 11.63 15.63 9.23
CA LEU A 379 10.70 16.08 10.28
C LEU A 379 9.23 16.09 9.79
N SER A 380 8.98 15.45 8.65
CA SER A 380 7.70 15.47 7.93
C SER A 380 6.58 14.79 8.70
N THR A 381 5.30 15.02 8.35
CA THR A 381 4.16 14.38 9.01
C THR A 381 4.23 14.52 10.52
N ASN A 382 4.05 15.76 10.98
CA ASN A 382 4.02 16.14 12.40
C ASN A 382 3.13 17.40 12.54
N HIS A 383 3.05 17.96 13.74
CA HIS A 383 2.34 19.21 14.03
C HIS A 383 3.32 20.37 14.30
N LEU A 384 4.48 20.36 13.62
CA LEU A 384 5.49 21.40 13.79
C LEU A 384 5.01 22.71 13.15
N SER A 385 5.24 23.81 13.85
CA SER A 385 4.65 25.11 13.51
C SER A 385 5.60 26.28 13.66
N GLY A 386 5.26 27.40 13.01
CA GLY A 386 6.14 28.57 12.93
C GLY A 386 7.25 28.41 11.90
N VAL A 387 8.30 29.22 12.01
CA VAL A 387 9.29 29.39 10.94
C VAL A 387 10.37 28.32 10.90
N ILE A 388 10.84 27.99 9.70
CA ILE A 388 12.09 27.24 9.49
C ILE A 388 13.26 28.14 9.95
N PRO A 389 14.05 27.75 10.98
CA PRO A 389 15.08 28.65 11.53
C PRO A 389 16.17 29.00 10.53
N LEU A 390 16.62 30.27 10.54
CA LEU A 390 17.73 30.73 9.69
C LEU A 390 19.01 29.90 9.85
N SER A 391 19.23 29.32 11.04
CA SER A 391 20.36 28.45 11.34
C SER A 391 20.35 27.09 10.62
N ILE A 392 19.19 26.63 10.12
CA ILE A 392 19.11 25.49 9.19
C ILE A 392 19.88 25.81 7.90
N GLY A 393 19.92 27.09 7.51
CA GLY A 393 20.76 27.65 6.45
C GLY A 393 22.28 27.60 6.72
N ASN A 394 22.73 26.89 7.76
CA ASN A 394 24.14 26.61 8.05
C ASN A 394 24.48 25.10 7.98
N LEU A 395 23.58 24.27 7.46
CA LEU A 395 23.74 22.81 7.26
C LEU A 395 24.22 22.48 5.84
N ASN A 396 25.38 23.01 5.46
CA ASN A 396 25.87 23.04 4.07
C ASN A 396 26.14 21.65 3.44
N ASN A 397 26.10 20.57 4.23
CA ASN A 397 26.27 19.18 3.76
C ASN A 397 24.94 18.47 3.50
N LEU A 398 23.79 19.14 3.69
CA LEU A 398 22.48 18.49 3.63
C LEU A 398 22.14 18.01 2.22
N ILE A 399 21.80 16.72 2.11
CA ILE A 399 21.44 16.01 0.88
C ILE A 399 19.92 15.88 0.77
N GLY A 400 19.23 15.61 1.88
CA GLY A 400 17.77 15.46 1.94
C GLY A 400 17.12 16.33 3.01
N LEU A 401 16.21 17.21 2.60
CA LEU A 401 15.38 18.02 3.48
C LEU A 401 13.90 17.65 3.29
N TYR A 402 13.28 17.07 4.32
CA TYR A 402 11.89 16.62 4.28
C TYR A 402 11.11 17.25 5.45
N LEU A 403 10.30 18.27 5.15
CA LEU A 403 9.47 19.00 6.12
C LEU A 403 7.98 19.01 5.75
N TYR A 404 7.55 18.15 4.83
CA TYR A 404 6.17 18.08 4.34
C TYR A 404 5.15 17.71 5.42
N ASP A 405 3.86 17.94 5.16
CA ASP A 405 2.73 17.63 6.07
C ASP A 405 2.97 18.15 7.49
N ASN A 406 3.05 19.48 7.61
CA ASN A 406 3.26 20.21 8.87
C ASN A 406 2.54 21.59 8.81
N GLN A 407 2.65 22.37 9.88
CA GLN A 407 2.07 23.72 10.01
C GLN A 407 3.15 24.82 9.92
N LEU A 408 4.25 24.56 9.21
CA LEU A 408 5.37 25.51 9.09
C LEU A 408 4.97 26.71 8.24
N SER A 409 5.42 27.89 8.65
CA SER A 409 5.01 29.17 8.05
C SER A 409 6.18 30.14 7.89
N GLY A 410 5.93 31.30 7.29
CA GLY A 410 6.97 32.28 7.01
C GLY A 410 7.89 31.87 5.86
N GLN A 411 9.04 32.53 5.75
CA GLN A 411 9.97 32.35 4.63
C GLN A 411 11.00 31.23 4.89
N ILE A 412 11.35 30.50 3.84
CA ILE A 412 12.52 29.62 3.83
C ILE A 412 13.80 30.47 4.04
N PRO A 413 14.79 30.03 4.85
CA PRO A 413 16.05 30.73 5.02
C PRO A 413 16.77 31.02 3.69
N LYS A 414 17.05 32.30 3.41
CA LYS A 414 17.70 32.74 2.15
C LYS A 414 19.06 32.05 1.88
N ASN A 415 19.76 31.57 2.91
CA ASN A 415 21.02 30.81 2.76
C ASN A 415 20.82 29.42 2.09
N LEU A 416 19.61 28.84 2.12
CA LEU A 416 19.31 27.57 1.46
C LEU A 416 19.51 27.65 -0.06
N ARG A 417 19.45 28.87 -0.63
CA ARG A 417 19.85 29.20 -2.01
C ARG A 417 21.25 28.69 -2.40
N ASN A 418 22.15 28.52 -1.42
CA ASN A 418 23.55 28.17 -1.64
C ASN A 418 23.86 26.67 -1.41
N PHE A 419 22.86 25.84 -1.09
CA PHE A 419 23.06 24.42 -0.74
C PHE A 419 23.18 23.52 -1.98
N THR A 420 24.32 23.60 -2.67
CA THR A 420 24.62 22.79 -3.89
C THR A 420 24.71 21.28 -3.63
N SER A 421 24.71 20.86 -2.36
CA SER A 421 24.66 19.47 -1.88
C SER A 421 23.27 18.81 -1.96
N LEU A 422 22.20 19.60 -2.07
CA LEU A 422 20.83 19.08 -2.02
C LEU A 422 20.51 18.18 -3.22
N VAL A 423 20.01 16.97 -2.92
CA VAL A 423 19.56 15.96 -3.89
C VAL A 423 18.04 15.78 -3.85
N ARG A 424 17.40 15.94 -2.68
CA ARG A 424 15.94 15.95 -2.55
C ARG A 424 15.47 17.01 -1.56
N VAL A 425 14.47 17.80 -1.96
CA VAL A 425 13.78 18.78 -1.10
C VAL A 425 12.28 18.54 -1.20
N ASN A 426 11.61 18.41 -0.05
CA ASN A 426 10.16 18.26 0.00
C ASN A 426 9.57 19.05 1.17
N LEU A 427 8.80 20.08 0.83
CA LEU A 427 8.23 21.08 1.73
C LEU A 427 6.70 21.23 1.56
N LYS A 428 6.07 20.30 0.83
CA LYS A 428 4.65 20.38 0.45
C LYS A 428 3.69 20.33 1.65
N ARG A 429 2.45 20.77 1.45
CA ARG A 429 1.38 20.80 2.47
C ARG A 429 1.85 21.45 3.78
N ASN A 430 2.12 22.75 3.67
CA ASN A 430 2.52 23.64 4.76
C ASN A 430 1.91 25.04 4.52
N HIS A 431 2.33 26.05 5.28
CA HIS A 431 1.91 27.46 5.12
C HIS A 431 3.10 28.37 4.76
N LEU A 432 4.11 27.83 4.09
CA LEU A 432 5.32 28.56 3.73
C LEU A 432 5.02 29.65 2.69
N ILE A 433 5.69 30.79 2.81
CA ILE A 433 5.57 31.95 1.93
C ILE A 433 6.93 32.34 1.33
N GLY A 434 6.90 33.08 0.24
CA GLY A 434 8.08 33.75 -0.32
C GLY A 434 8.03 33.88 -1.83
N ASN A 435 8.82 34.82 -2.35
CA ASN A 435 9.02 34.99 -3.78
C ASN A 435 9.89 33.84 -4.32
N ILE A 436 9.31 32.97 -5.14
CA ILE A 436 9.98 31.76 -5.64
C ILE A 436 11.19 32.09 -6.56
N SER A 437 11.22 33.29 -7.15
CA SER A 437 12.38 33.79 -7.92
C SER A 437 13.60 34.16 -7.06
N GLU A 438 13.39 34.52 -5.79
CA GLU A 438 14.45 34.96 -4.86
C GLU A 438 14.95 33.85 -3.94
N VAL A 439 14.04 33.02 -3.44
CA VAL A 439 14.29 32.07 -2.33
C VAL A 439 15.21 30.92 -2.76
N PHE A 440 15.12 30.51 -4.02
CA PHE A 440 15.80 29.32 -4.55
C PHE A 440 16.98 29.67 -5.47
N GLY A 441 17.92 28.72 -5.57
CA GLY A 441 19.19 28.87 -6.27
C GLY A 441 19.35 27.91 -7.45
N VAL A 442 20.61 27.71 -7.84
CA VAL A 442 20.99 26.64 -8.78
C VAL A 442 21.50 25.46 -7.95
N TYR A 443 20.89 24.30 -8.13
CA TYR A 443 21.19 23.09 -7.38
C TYR A 443 21.65 21.98 -8.34
N PRO A 444 22.96 21.82 -8.58
CA PRO A 444 23.47 20.93 -9.63
C PRO A 444 23.09 19.45 -9.45
N ASN A 445 22.83 19.03 -8.20
CA ASN A 445 22.55 17.64 -7.82
C ASN A 445 21.08 17.37 -7.46
N LEU A 446 20.19 18.36 -7.59
CA LEU A 446 18.80 18.24 -7.13
C LEU A 446 17.99 17.38 -8.09
N THR A 447 17.54 16.22 -7.62
CA THR A 447 16.75 15.24 -8.39
C THR A 447 15.25 15.34 -8.16
N PHE A 448 14.83 15.92 -7.03
CA PHE A 448 13.42 16.03 -6.64
C PHE A 448 13.17 17.32 -5.87
N LEU A 449 12.18 18.09 -6.31
CA LEU A 449 11.65 19.25 -5.61
C LEU A 449 10.12 19.22 -5.59
N ASP A 450 9.55 19.26 -4.39
CA ASP A 450 8.11 19.44 -4.20
C ASP A 450 7.83 20.54 -3.17
N LEU A 451 7.13 21.58 -3.63
CA LEU A 451 6.69 22.75 -2.87
C LEU A 451 5.16 22.87 -2.85
N SER A 452 4.43 21.86 -3.35
CA SER A 452 2.99 21.98 -3.61
C SER A 452 2.16 22.22 -2.34
N HIS A 453 0.95 22.76 -2.48
CA HIS A 453 0.08 23.12 -1.35
C HIS A 453 0.80 24.03 -0.32
N ASN A 454 1.17 25.23 -0.76
CA ASN A 454 1.80 26.27 0.06
C ASN A 454 1.33 27.66 -0.39
N ASN A 455 1.90 28.71 0.20
CA ASN A 455 1.60 30.11 -0.11
C ASN A 455 2.79 30.81 -0.82
N PHE A 456 3.55 30.09 -1.66
CA PHE A 456 4.62 30.71 -2.47
C PHE A 456 4.02 31.56 -3.58
N TYR A 457 4.73 32.64 -3.95
CA TYR A 457 4.28 33.62 -4.92
C TYR A 457 5.43 34.13 -5.79
N GLY A 458 5.14 35.07 -6.70
CA GLY A 458 6.11 35.63 -7.64
C GLY A 458 6.29 34.73 -8.85
N GLU A 459 7.41 34.88 -9.56
CA GLU A 459 7.60 34.29 -10.89
C GLU A 459 8.61 33.13 -10.90
N ILE A 460 8.42 32.19 -11.82
CA ILE A 460 9.33 31.04 -12.00
C ILE A 460 10.65 31.55 -12.61
N SER A 461 11.77 31.35 -11.91
CA SER A 461 13.08 31.80 -12.40
C SER A 461 13.66 30.87 -13.47
N SER A 462 14.21 31.43 -14.55
CA SER A 462 14.99 30.70 -15.56
C SER A 462 16.21 29.96 -15.00
N ASN A 463 16.67 30.30 -13.78
CA ASN A 463 17.72 29.55 -13.09
C ASN A 463 17.36 28.08 -12.83
N TRP A 464 16.08 27.71 -12.78
CA TRP A 464 15.67 26.30 -12.67
C TRP A 464 16.19 25.45 -13.82
N GLY A 465 16.34 26.02 -15.03
CA GLY A 465 16.94 25.36 -16.19
C GLY A 465 18.42 24.98 -16.04
N LYS A 466 19.07 25.31 -14.93
CA LYS A 466 20.46 24.95 -14.61
C LYS A 466 20.56 23.76 -13.64
N CYS A 467 19.43 23.27 -13.14
CA CYS A 467 19.35 22.14 -12.21
C CYS A 467 19.24 20.80 -12.97
N HIS A 468 20.22 20.51 -13.84
CA HIS A 468 20.09 19.49 -14.90
C HIS A 468 19.79 18.03 -14.45
N GLN A 469 19.96 17.70 -13.16
CA GLN A 469 19.62 16.38 -12.60
C GLN A 469 18.14 16.24 -12.16
N LEU A 470 17.32 17.28 -12.33
CA LEU A 470 15.98 17.35 -11.76
C LEU A 470 14.98 16.44 -12.47
N GLY A 471 14.57 15.36 -11.80
CA GLY A 471 13.58 14.39 -12.26
C GLY A 471 12.13 14.71 -11.87
N THR A 472 11.91 15.51 -10.84
CA THR A 472 10.58 15.98 -10.44
C THR A 472 10.61 17.43 -10.00
N LEU A 473 9.74 18.23 -10.59
CA LEU A 473 9.53 19.64 -10.27
C LEU A 473 8.03 19.89 -10.06
N ASN A 474 7.61 20.03 -8.79
CA ASN A 474 6.22 20.24 -8.40
C ASN A 474 6.05 21.54 -7.59
N PHE A 475 5.30 22.50 -8.15
CA PHE A 475 4.92 23.77 -7.52
C PHE A 475 3.39 23.94 -7.42
N SER A 476 2.60 22.88 -7.59
CA SER A 476 1.13 23.00 -7.69
C SER A 476 0.46 23.57 -6.44
N MET A 477 -0.74 24.14 -6.61
CA MET A 477 -1.55 24.66 -5.49
C MET A 477 -0.77 25.69 -4.65
N ASN A 478 -0.38 26.78 -5.32
CA ASN A 478 0.35 27.92 -4.79
C ASN A 478 -0.20 29.23 -5.43
N ASN A 479 0.41 30.38 -5.13
CA ASN A 479 0.05 31.70 -5.65
C ASN A 479 1.12 32.21 -6.67
N ILE A 480 1.71 31.30 -7.46
CA ILE A 480 2.79 31.62 -8.41
C ILE A 480 2.19 32.22 -9.69
N SER A 481 2.87 33.23 -10.24
CA SER A 481 2.42 34.04 -11.38
C SER A 481 3.54 34.19 -12.43
N GLY A 482 3.32 35.07 -13.42
CA GLY A 482 4.26 35.25 -14.53
C GLY A 482 4.14 34.14 -15.58
N ILE A 483 5.19 33.95 -16.38
CA ILE A 483 5.23 32.97 -17.47
C ILE A 483 6.05 31.72 -17.10
N ILE A 484 5.90 30.65 -17.88
CA ILE A 484 6.83 29.51 -17.85
C ILE A 484 8.11 29.89 -18.63
N PRO A 485 9.32 29.87 -18.02
CA PRO A 485 10.55 30.22 -18.72
C PRO A 485 10.96 29.15 -19.75
N VAL A 486 11.49 29.60 -20.90
CA VAL A 486 12.00 28.70 -21.96
C VAL A 486 13.12 27.79 -21.46
N GLU A 487 13.90 28.23 -20.47
CA GLU A 487 15.03 27.49 -19.91
C GLU A 487 14.61 26.25 -19.11
N ILE A 488 13.34 26.11 -18.73
CA ILE A 488 12.82 24.85 -18.14
C ILE A 488 13.08 23.66 -19.08
N ALA A 489 13.11 23.89 -20.40
CA ALA A 489 13.42 22.88 -21.40
C ALA A 489 14.86 22.30 -21.35
N ASN A 490 15.76 22.91 -20.57
CA ASN A 490 17.12 22.41 -20.35
C ASN A 490 17.20 21.30 -19.27
N LEU A 491 16.05 20.92 -18.69
CA LEU A 491 15.90 19.86 -17.70
C LEU A 491 15.66 18.50 -18.36
N HIS A 492 16.63 18.03 -19.16
CA HIS A 492 16.48 16.81 -19.98
C HIS A 492 16.23 15.51 -19.18
N GLN A 493 16.45 15.51 -17.86
CA GLN A 493 16.15 14.39 -16.96
C GLN A 493 14.77 14.51 -16.27
N LEU A 494 13.93 15.49 -16.62
CA LEU A 494 12.65 15.74 -15.95
C LEU A 494 11.57 14.75 -16.36
N HIS A 495 11.07 13.97 -15.40
CA HIS A 495 10.02 12.95 -15.58
C HIS A 495 8.63 13.46 -15.16
N LYS A 496 8.55 14.36 -14.17
CA LYS A 496 7.30 15.05 -13.80
C LYS A 496 7.50 16.57 -13.68
N LEU A 497 6.66 17.32 -14.40
CA LEU A 497 6.49 18.76 -14.32
C LEU A 497 5.05 19.10 -13.94
N ASP A 498 4.87 19.78 -12.80
CA ASP A 498 3.55 20.06 -12.22
C ASP A 498 3.49 21.48 -11.67
N PHE A 499 2.81 22.36 -12.41
CA PHE A 499 2.57 23.75 -12.08
C PHE A 499 1.06 24.05 -11.97
N SER A 500 0.25 23.02 -11.75
CA SER A 500 -1.21 23.13 -11.67
C SER A 500 -1.72 24.06 -10.57
N LEU A 501 -2.94 24.57 -10.71
CA LEU A 501 -3.67 25.33 -9.68
C LEU A 501 -2.84 26.50 -9.13
N ASN A 502 -2.50 27.43 -10.03
CA ASN A 502 -1.67 28.61 -9.78
C ASN A 502 -2.24 29.81 -10.57
N HIS A 503 -1.46 30.88 -10.76
CA HIS A 503 -1.84 32.09 -11.50
C HIS A 503 -0.91 32.36 -12.70
N ILE A 504 -0.38 31.29 -13.30
CA ILE A 504 0.56 31.38 -14.44
C ILE A 504 -0.19 31.82 -15.69
N VAL A 505 0.44 32.73 -16.44
CA VAL A 505 -0.09 33.37 -17.67
C VAL A 505 0.89 33.14 -18.84
N GLY A 506 0.48 33.55 -20.05
CA GLY A 506 1.30 33.45 -21.25
C GLY A 506 0.99 32.21 -22.09
N GLU A 507 1.78 32.01 -23.14
CA GLU A 507 1.72 30.80 -23.95
C GLU A 507 2.59 29.69 -23.35
N ILE A 508 2.30 28.43 -23.67
CA ILE A 508 3.16 27.29 -23.33
C ILE A 508 4.41 27.34 -24.22
N PRO A 509 5.64 27.41 -23.69
CA PRO A 509 6.85 27.50 -24.51
C PRO A 509 7.01 26.31 -25.48
N ILE A 510 7.33 26.58 -26.74
CA ILE A 510 7.56 25.54 -27.75
C ILE A 510 8.77 24.66 -27.40
N GLU A 511 9.73 25.20 -26.64
CA GLU A 511 10.90 24.50 -26.13
C GLU A 511 10.55 23.33 -25.20
N ILE A 512 9.36 23.29 -24.56
CA ILE A 512 8.94 22.19 -23.69
C ILE A 512 8.99 20.84 -24.41
N GLY A 513 8.80 20.81 -25.74
CA GLY A 513 8.99 19.61 -26.57
C GLY A 513 10.40 18.99 -26.56
N LYS A 514 11.40 19.66 -25.96
CA LYS A 514 12.77 19.14 -25.74
C LYS A 514 12.90 18.27 -24.48
N LEU A 515 11.87 18.17 -23.64
CA LEU A 515 11.85 17.39 -22.40
C LEU A 515 11.57 15.90 -22.68
N SER A 516 12.43 15.25 -23.47
CA SER A 516 12.20 13.89 -24.01
C SER A 516 11.99 12.77 -22.98
N SER A 517 12.27 13.03 -21.70
CA SER A 517 12.11 12.08 -20.58
C SER A 517 10.84 12.30 -19.75
N LEU A 518 9.93 13.19 -20.19
CA LEU A 518 8.78 13.64 -19.39
C LEU A 518 7.59 12.69 -19.50
N ASN A 519 7.26 11.99 -18.40
CA ASN A 519 6.08 11.11 -18.27
C ASN A 519 4.82 11.88 -17.84
N TYR A 520 4.95 12.92 -17.02
CA TYR A 520 3.83 13.70 -16.47
C TYR A 520 3.98 15.20 -16.74
N LEU A 521 3.00 15.80 -17.43
CA LEU A 521 2.88 17.24 -17.63
C LEU A 521 1.51 17.73 -17.14
N VAL A 522 1.51 18.52 -16.07
CA VAL A 522 0.29 18.99 -15.39
C VAL A 522 0.35 20.51 -15.25
N LEU A 523 -0.49 21.23 -16.02
CA LEU A 523 -0.56 22.69 -16.06
C LEU A 523 -2.00 23.22 -15.86
N ASN A 524 -2.94 22.36 -15.49
CA ASN A 524 -4.35 22.70 -15.35
C ASN A 524 -4.64 23.74 -14.25
N GLY A 525 -5.79 24.41 -14.36
CA GLY A 525 -6.20 25.42 -13.37
C GLY A 525 -5.28 26.64 -13.33
N ASN A 526 -4.95 27.18 -14.50
CA ASN A 526 -4.08 28.35 -14.68
C ASN A 526 -4.74 29.37 -15.64
N GLN A 527 -3.97 30.34 -16.13
CA GLN A 527 -4.42 31.35 -17.07
C GLN A 527 -3.61 31.33 -18.39
N LEU A 528 -3.08 30.16 -18.76
CA LEU A 528 -2.33 29.93 -19.99
C LEU A 528 -3.22 30.14 -21.21
N TYR A 529 -2.72 30.77 -22.26
CA TYR A 529 -3.46 31.12 -23.47
C TYR A 529 -2.70 30.79 -24.75
N GLY A 530 -3.31 31.08 -25.90
CA GLY A 530 -2.69 30.93 -27.22
C GLY A 530 -2.87 29.54 -27.81
N ASN A 531 -1.92 29.11 -28.63
CA ASN A 531 -1.94 27.82 -29.30
C ASN A 531 -1.28 26.74 -28.45
N LEU A 532 -1.83 25.52 -28.47
CA LEU A 532 -1.14 24.35 -27.94
C LEU A 532 0.07 24.00 -28.84
N PRO A 533 1.33 23.96 -28.34
CA PRO A 533 2.49 23.85 -29.23
C PRO A 533 2.61 22.48 -29.91
N ARG A 534 2.77 22.48 -31.25
CA ARG A 534 3.03 21.27 -32.05
C ARG A 534 4.21 20.43 -31.53
N ALA A 535 5.21 21.08 -30.93
CA ALA A 535 6.39 20.43 -30.37
C ALA A 535 6.10 19.49 -29.19
N LEU A 536 4.95 19.60 -28.51
CA LEU A 536 4.55 18.65 -27.46
C LEU A 536 4.44 17.22 -28.00
N GLY A 537 4.08 17.05 -29.28
CA GLY A 537 4.10 15.76 -30.00
C GLY A 537 5.49 15.14 -30.22
N SER A 538 6.53 15.66 -29.57
CA SER A 538 7.88 15.08 -29.51
C SER A 538 8.15 14.36 -28.17
N LEU A 539 7.24 14.50 -27.19
CA LEU A 539 7.37 13.95 -25.84
C LEU A 539 6.93 12.48 -25.79
N THR A 540 7.59 11.60 -26.55
CA THR A 540 7.14 10.21 -26.76
C THR A 540 7.06 9.34 -25.50
N GLU A 541 7.65 9.80 -24.38
CA GLU A 541 7.57 9.17 -23.05
C GLU A 541 6.36 9.62 -22.20
N LEU A 542 5.53 10.55 -22.70
CA LEU A 542 4.44 11.16 -21.94
C LEU A 542 3.27 10.18 -21.73
N GLU A 543 2.97 9.89 -20.46
CA GLU A 543 1.89 8.99 -20.00
C GLU A 543 0.66 9.77 -19.53
N TYR A 544 0.84 10.99 -19.03
CA TYR A 544 -0.21 11.82 -18.46
C TYR A 544 -0.07 13.29 -18.87
N LEU A 545 -1.10 13.83 -19.52
CA LEU A 545 -1.18 15.22 -19.94
C LEU A 545 -2.50 15.85 -19.46
N ASP A 546 -2.40 16.85 -18.58
CA ASP A 546 -3.55 17.65 -18.14
C ASP A 546 -3.26 19.15 -18.28
N LEU A 547 -4.02 19.78 -19.19
CA LEU A 547 -4.00 21.21 -19.49
C LEU A 547 -5.38 21.86 -19.28
N SER A 548 -6.29 21.16 -18.60
CA SER A 548 -7.68 21.59 -18.40
C SER A 548 -7.82 22.92 -17.63
N THR A 549 -8.98 23.56 -17.72
CA THR A 549 -9.27 24.83 -16.99
C THR A 549 -8.18 25.89 -17.26
N ASN A 550 -8.10 26.31 -18.52
CA ASN A 550 -7.15 27.31 -19.02
C ASN A 550 -7.83 28.17 -20.12
N LYS A 551 -7.06 28.92 -20.90
CA LYS A 551 -7.52 29.78 -22.01
C LYS A 551 -6.85 29.40 -23.34
N LEU A 552 -6.41 28.14 -23.47
CA LEU A 552 -5.80 27.60 -24.69
C LEU A 552 -6.87 27.47 -25.78
N GLY A 553 -6.50 27.61 -27.05
CA GLY A 553 -7.51 27.57 -28.11
C GLY A 553 -7.02 27.29 -29.53
N ASN A 554 -7.83 27.76 -30.49
CA ASN A 554 -7.74 27.45 -31.92
C ASN A 554 -7.93 25.96 -32.23
N SER A 555 -6.86 25.15 -32.19
CA SER A 555 -6.89 23.76 -32.62
C SER A 555 -5.91 22.88 -31.85
N ILE A 556 -6.37 21.71 -31.44
CA ILE A 556 -5.54 20.65 -30.87
C ILE A 556 -4.57 20.14 -31.97
N PRO A 557 -3.25 20.01 -31.72
CA PRO A 557 -2.31 19.59 -32.75
C PRO A 557 -2.42 18.11 -33.14
N GLU A 558 -2.45 17.86 -34.46
CA GLU A 558 -2.28 16.55 -35.12
C GLU A 558 -1.08 15.75 -34.53
N THR A 559 -0.02 16.46 -34.12
CA THR A 559 1.21 15.84 -33.57
C THR A 559 1.03 15.21 -32.18
N LEU A 560 -0.08 15.47 -31.46
CA LEU A 560 -0.37 14.73 -30.21
C LEU A 560 -0.60 13.23 -30.47
N GLY A 561 -1.00 12.83 -31.69
CA GLY A 561 -1.09 11.43 -32.10
C GLY A 561 0.23 10.66 -32.10
N ASN A 562 1.37 11.32 -31.87
CA ASN A 562 2.68 10.68 -31.71
C ASN A 562 2.94 10.17 -30.27
N LEU A 563 2.09 10.53 -29.30
CA LEU A 563 2.31 10.28 -27.87
C LEU A 563 1.84 8.86 -27.47
N LEU A 564 2.41 7.83 -28.10
CA LEU A 564 1.88 6.45 -28.07
C LEU A 564 1.82 5.78 -26.67
N LYS A 565 2.45 6.37 -25.65
CA LYS A 565 2.40 5.96 -24.23
C LYS A 565 1.34 6.69 -23.40
N LEU A 566 0.63 7.66 -23.99
CA LEU A 566 -0.32 8.50 -23.27
C LEU A 566 -1.53 7.67 -22.83
N HIS A 567 -1.74 7.58 -21.53
CA HIS A 567 -2.88 6.90 -20.89
C HIS A 567 -3.98 7.89 -20.50
N TYR A 568 -3.63 9.13 -20.16
CA TYR A 568 -4.56 10.17 -19.74
C TYR A 568 -4.33 11.48 -20.53
N LEU A 569 -5.37 11.99 -21.18
CA LEU A 569 -5.38 13.27 -21.90
C LEU A 569 -6.58 14.12 -21.50
N ASN A 570 -6.33 15.20 -20.77
CA ASN A 570 -7.36 16.19 -20.44
C ASN A 570 -7.03 17.58 -21.00
N LEU A 571 -7.93 18.09 -21.84
CA LEU A 571 -7.89 19.42 -22.46
C LEU A 571 -9.19 20.21 -22.19
N SER A 572 -10.04 19.77 -21.26
CA SER A 572 -11.36 20.36 -21.03
C SER A 572 -11.33 21.76 -20.44
N ASN A 573 -12.47 22.46 -20.48
CA ASN A 573 -12.63 23.83 -19.96
C ASN A 573 -11.58 24.78 -20.54
N ASN A 574 -11.59 24.91 -21.87
CA ASN A 574 -10.66 25.69 -22.69
C ASN A 574 -11.43 26.36 -23.87
N GLN A 575 -10.71 26.82 -24.90
CA GLN A 575 -11.27 27.58 -26.03
C GLN A 575 -10.89 26.96 -27.40
N PHE A 576 -10.70 25.63 -27.47
CA PHE A 576 -10.42 24.94 -28.73
C PHE A 576 -11.65 24.95 -29.64
N ARG A 577 -11.46 25.32 -30.91
CA ARG A 577 -12.54 25.63 -31.88
C ARG A 577 -12.64 24.65 -33.04
N LYS A 578 -11.50 24.29 -33.66
CA LYS A 578 -11.52 23.32 -34.76
C LYS A 578 -11.96 21.94 -34.25
N GLY A 579 -12.58 21.16 -35.12
CA GLY A 579 -13.05 19.82 -34.79
C GLY A 579 -11.96 18.82 -34.39
N PHE A 580 -12.42 17.61 -34.05
CA PHE A 580 -11.60 16.56 -33.45
C PHE A 580 -10.36 16.25 -34.32
N PRO A 581 -9.13 16.27 -33.75
CA PRO A 581 -7.91 15.92 -34.46
C PRO A 581 -7.87 14.40 -34.71
N VAL A 582 -8.01 14.00 -35.97
CA VAL A 582 -8.14 12.59 -36.39
C VAL A 582 -6.95 11.76 -35.90
N GLU A 583 -5.74 12.32 -35.89
CA GLU A 583 -4.51 11.64 -35.51
C GLU A 583 -4.46 11.11 -34.06
N LEU A 584 -5.37 11.53 -33.17
CA LEU A 584 -5.51 10.90 -31.85
C LEU A 584 -5.95 9.43 -31.94
N GLU A 585 -6.49 8.97 -33.08
CA GLU A 585 -6.73 7.56 -33.44
C GLU A 585 -5.56 6.63 -33.10
N LYS A 586 -4.33 7.16 -33.14
CA LYS A 586 -3.07 6.42 -32.95
C LYS A 586 -2.77 6.10 -31.49
N LEU A 587 -3.47 6.75 -30.55
CA LEU A 587 -3.24 6.61 -29.12
C LEU A 587 -3.98 5.38 -28.57
N ILE A 588 -3.62 4.20 -29.08
CA ILE A 588 -4.26 2.91 -28.77
C ILE A 588 -4.21 2.54 -27.27
N GLN A 589 -3.32 3.16 -26.50
CA GLN A 589 -3.14 2.97 -25.05
C GLN A 589 -3.85 4.03 -24.18
N LEU A 590 -4.53 5.01 -24.79
CA LEU A 590 -5.23 6.07 -24.05
C LEU A 590 -6.47 5.48 -23.38
N SER A 591 -6.54 5.54 -22.05
CA SER A 591 -7.70 5.05 -21.29
C SER A 591 -8.72 6.17 -21.01
N GLU A 592 -8.29 7.41 -20.95
CA GLU A 592 -9.16 8.56 -20.65
C GLU A 592 -8.86 9.77 -21.53
N LEU A 593 -9.89 10.21 -22.26
CA LEU A 593 -9.89 11.42 -23.10
C LEU A 593 -11.00 12.37 -22.66
N ASP A 594 -10.63 13.56 -22.18
CA ASP A 594 -11.56 14.64 -21.85
C ASP A 594 -11.27 15.90 -22.69
N LEU A 595 -12.21 16.21 -23.58
CA LEU A 595 -12.22 17.42 -24.42
C LEU A 595 -13.46 18.30 -24.13
N SER A 596 -14.15 18.06 -23.01
CA SER A 596 -15.41 18.74 -22.68
C SER A 596 -15.24 20.25 -22.43
N LEU A 597 -16.35 20.99 -22.35
CA LEU A 597 -16.36 22.43 -22.03
C LEU A 597 -15.40 23.22 -22.94
N ASN A 598 -15.55 23.01 -24.24
CA ASN A 598 -14.79 23.69 -25.29
C ASN A 598 -15.78 24.24 -26.34
N ILE A 599 -15.30 24.57 -27.54
CA ILE A 599 -16.12 25.07 -28.65
C ILE A 599 -15.77 24.36 -29.96
N LEU A 600 -15.43 23.07 -29.86
CA LEU A 600 -15.00 22.19 -30.96
C LEU A 600 -16.15 21.97 -31.95
N GLU A 601 -15.93 22.25 -33.22
CA GLU A 601 -16.94 22.14 -34.28
C GLU A 601 -16.80 20.87 -35.16
N GLY A 602 -17.59 20.76 -36.23
CA GLY A 602 -17.42 19.71 -37.24
C GLY A 602 -18.14 18.40 -36.88
N LYS A 603 -17.50 17.25 -37.13
CA LYS A 603 -18.02 15.91 -36.83
C LYS A 603 -17.08 15.16 -35.88
N ILE A 604 -17.62 14.18 -35.16
CA ILE A 604 -16.82 13.14 -34.52
C ILE A 604 -16.37 12.15 -35.64
N PRO A 605 -15.07 11.86 -35.79
CA PRO A 605 -14.57 10.88 -36.76
C PRO A 605 -14.93 9.44 -36.34
N CYS A 606 -14.91 8.49 -37.28
CA CYS A 606 -15.04 7.06 -36.95
C CYS A 606 -13.70 6.47 -36.49
N GLU A 607 -12.61 7.13 -36.84
CA GLU A 607 -11.23 6.73 -36.60
C GLU A 607 -10.87 6.76 -35.09
N ILE A 608 -11.65 7.46 -34.27
CA ILE A 608 -11.62 7.37 -32.80
C ILE A 608 -11.79 5.93 -32.28
N CYS A 609 -12.49 5.07 -33.05
CA CYS A 609 -12.70 3.67 -32.70
C CYS A 609 -11.44 2.79 -32.83
N ASN A 610 -10.33 3.34 -33.34
CA ASN A 610 -9.00 2.70 -33.30
C ASN A 610 -8.35 2.76 -31.91
N MET A 611 -8.90 3.55 -30.98
CA MET A 611 -8.35 3.76 -29.64
C MET A 611 -8.79 2.62 -28.70
N GLU A 612 -8.24 1.41 -28.93
CA GLU A 612 -8.72 0.15 -28.34
C GLU A 612 -8.79 0.13 -26.80
N SER A 613 -7.88 0.83 -26.11
CA SER A 613 -7.83 0.87 -24.63
C SER A 613 -8.73 1.94 -24.00
N LEU A 614 -9.51 2.70 -24.78
CA LEU A 614 -10.26 3.86 -24.29
C LEU A 614 -11.42 3.44 -23.39
N GLU A 615 -11.27 3.63 -22.08
CA GLU A 615 -12.30 3.34 -21.06
C GLU A 615 -13.27 4.50 -20.83
N LYS A 616 -12.82 5.75 -21.03
CA LYS A 616 -13.61 6.97 -20.87
C LYS A 616 -13.37 7.97 -22.00
N LEU A 617 -14.45 8.47 -22.57
CA LEU A 617 -14.47 9.54 -23.57
C LEU A 617 -15.45 10.64 -23.15
N ASN A 618 -14.98 11.86 -22.93
CA ASN A 618 -15.85 13.02 -22.72
C ASN A 618 -15.62 14.09 -23.80
N LEU A 619 -16.69 14.43 -24.52
CA LEU A 619 -16.78 15.42 -25.59
C LEU A 619 -17.90 16.46 -25.33
N SER A 620 -18.50 16.49 -24.14
CA SER A 620 -19.69 17.30 -23.88
C SER A 620 -19.44 18.80 -23.82
N HIS A 621 -20.53 19.58 -23.90
CA HIS A 621 -20.48 21.04 -23.96
C HIS A 621 -19.51 21.54 -25.04
N ASN A 622 -19.82 21.19 -26.28
CA ASN A 622 -19.05 21.52 -27.48
C ASN A 622 -20.02 21.86 -28.64
N ASN A 623 -19.53 21.94 -29.87
CA ASN A 623 -20.32 22.26 -31.07
C ASN A 623 -20.19 21.15 -32.14
N PHE A 624 -19.98 19.89 -31.72
CA PHE A 624 -19.92 18.74 -32.61
C PHE A 624 -21.28 18.48 -33.26
N SER A 625 -21.27 18.04 -34.52
CA SER A 625 -22.48 17.94 -35.34
C SER A 625 -22.44 16.74 -36.31
N GLY A 626 -23.60 16.38 -36.84
CA GLY A 626 -23.73 15.20 -37.70
C GLY A 626 -24.05 13.94 -36.90
N LEU A 627 -23.64 12.77 -37.39
CA LEU A 627 -23.97 11.49 -36.78
C LEU A 627 -22.99 11.15 -35.64
N ILE A 628 -23.48 10.40 -34.65
CA ILE A 628 -22.62 9.64 -33.73
C ILE A 628 -22.00 8.46 -34.54
N PRO A 629 -20.68 8.22 -34.47
CA PRO A 629 -20.03 7.10 -35.17
C PRO A 629 -20.62 5.73 -34.81
N SER A 630 -21.06 4.96 -35.81
CA SER A 630 -21.57 3.60 -35.60
C SER A 630 -20.50 2.60 -35.15
N CYS A 631 -19.21 2.91 -35.36
CA CYS A 631 -18.10 2.06 -34.89
C CYS A 631 -18.01 1.96 -33.35
N PHE A 632 -18.66 2.85 -32.59
CA PHE A 632 -18.78 2.70 -31.14
C PHE A 632 -19.48 1.38 -30.72
N GLU A 633 -20.23 0.74 -31.62
CA GLU A 633 -20.74 -0.63 -31.43
C GLU A 633 -19.63 -1.67 -31.20
N GLY A 634 -18.44 -1.45 -31.76
CA GLY A 634 -17.27 -2.33 -31.64
C GLY A 634 -16.32 -1.99 -30.48
N MET A 635 -16.45 -0.83 -29.83
CA MET A 635 -15.55 -0.40 -28.76
C MET A 635 -15.89 -1.09 -27.42
N HIS A 636 -15.59 -2.39 -27.31
CA HIS A 636 -15.97 -3.20 -26.14
C HIS A 636 -15.25 -2.81 -24.83
N GLY A 637 -14.12 -2.10 -24.90
CA GLY A 637 -13.44 -1.53 -23.73
C GLY A 637 -14.03 -0.21 -23.22
N LEU A 638 -14.82 0.49 -24.04
CA LEU A 638 -15.37 1.79 -23.68
C LEU A 638 -16.44 1.62 -22.61
N SER A 639 -16.15 2.13 -21.41
CA SER A 639 -17.03 2.06 -20.25
C SER A 639 -17.86 3.33 -20.09
N CYS A 640 -17.30 4.48 -20.46
CA CYS A 640 -17.85 5.82 -20.26
C CYS A 640 -17.80 6.58 -21.58
N ILE A 641 -18.93 7.13 -22.01
CA ILE A 641 -18.98 8.14 -23.05
C ILE A 641 -19.87 9.30 -22.56
N ASP A 642 -19.50 10.52 -22.92
CA ASP A 642 -20.35 11.70 -22.80
C ASP A 642 -20.16 12.54 -24.08
N VAL A 643 -21.26 12.81 -24.80
CA VAL A 643 -21.32 13.68 -25.99
C VAL A 643 -22.45 14.71 -25.84
N SER A 644 -22.88 14.99 -24.61
CA SER A 644 -24.03 15.83 -24.31
C SER A 644 -23.77 17.31 -24.63
N TYR A 645 -24.82 18.11 -24.74
CA TYR A 645 -24.76 19.54 -25.06
C TYR A 645 -23.91 19.84 -26.32
N ASN A 646 -24.23 19.13 -27.41
CA ASN A 646 -23.69 19.29 -28.76
C ASN A 646 -24.85 19.46 -29.79
N GLU A 647 -24.54 19.52 -31.09
CA GLU A 647 -25.50 19.65 -32.21
C GLU A 647 -25.56 18.35 -33.06
N LEU A 648 -25.43 17.19 -32.41
CA LEU A 648 -25.50 15.85 -33.03
C LEU A 648 -26.93 15.47 -33.43
N ARG A 649 -27.05 14.57 -34.42
CA ARG A 649 -28.32 14.16 -35.04
C ARG A 649 -28.28 12.79 -35.71
N GLY A 650 -29.45 12.24 -36.01
CA GLY A 650 -29.63 10.95 -36.68
C GLY A 650 -29.64 9.76 -35.71
N PRO A 651 -29.51 8.52 -36.23
CA PRO A 651 -29.61 7.32 -35.41
C PRO A 651 -28.50 7.24 -34.37
N ILE A 652 -28.87 6.94 -33.13
CA ILE A 652 -27.95 6.55 -32.06
C ILE A 652 -27.47 5.12 -32.35
N PRO A 653 -26.15 4.82 -32.34
CA PRO A 653 -25.63 3.47 -32.58
C PRO A 653 -26.19 2.45 -31.59
N ASN A 654 -26.37 1.21 -32.05
CA ASN A 654 -26.86 0.10 -31.23
C ASN A 654 -25.76 -0.49 -30.32
N SER A 655 -24.92 0.38 -29.78
CA SER A 655 -23.81 -0.01 -28.92
C SER A 655 -24.36 -0.35 -27.54
N ARG A 656 -23.60 -1.16 -26.79
CA ARG A 656 -23.87 -1.30 -25.36
C ARG A 656 -23.76 0.05 -24.64
N ILE A 657 -23.01 1.03 -25.15
CA ILE A 657 -22.76 2.30 -24.48
C ILE A 657 -23.66 3.47 -24.94
N PHE A 658 -24.91 3.19 -25.36
CA PHE A 658 -25.99 4.21 -25.39
C PHE A 658 -27.37 3.74 -24.87
N GLN A 659 -27.49 2.61 -24.16
CA GLN A 659 -28.71 1.76 -24.20
C GLN A 659 -29.73 1.79 -23.04
N TYR A 660 -29.34 2.07 -21.79
CA TYR A 660 -30.30 2.43 -20.74
C TYR A 660 -30.60 3.96 -20.67
N ASP A 661 -29.58 4.86 -20.73
CA ASP A 661 -29.47 6.21 -20.05
C ASP A 661 -29.16 7.36 -21.06
N PRO A 662 -29.69 7.37 -22.30
CA PRO A 662 -29.26 8.32 -23.34
C PRO A 662 -29.49 9.82 -23.00
N MET A 663 -30.01 10.14 -21.82
CA MET A 663 -29.95 11.47 -21.24
C MET A 663 -28.52 11.89 -20.84
N GLU A 664 -27.72 11.05 -20.16
CA GLU A 664 -26.42 11.52 -19.63
C GLU A 664 -25.44 11.86 -20.74
N ALA A 665 -25.16 10.92 -21.66
CA ALA A 665 -24.25 11.18 -22.75
C ALA A 665 -24.86 11.94 -23.93
N LEU A 666 -26.18 12.03 -24.09
CA LEU A 666 -26.80 12.58 -25.32
C LEU A 666 -27.75 13.77 -25.11
N GLN A 667 -28.12 14.16 -23.88
CA GLN A 667 -29.00 15.32 -23.63
C GLN A 667 -28.45 16.60 -24.28
N GLY A 668 -29.36 17.50 -24.68
CA GLY A 668 -29.03 18.73 -25.39
C GLY A 668 -28.88 18.57 -26.92
N ASN A 669 -28.57 17.37 -27.42
CA ASN A 669 -28.50 17.08 -28.86
C ASN A 669 -29.91 16.97 -29.47
N LYS A 670 -30.35 18.01 -30.18
CA LYS A 670 -31.75 18.17 -30.63
C LYS A 670 -32.20 17.28 -31.78
N GLY A 671 -31.27 16.59 -32.47
CA GLY A 671 -31.56 15.89 -33.71
C GLY A 671 -31.43 14.37 -33.66
N LEU A 672 -31.13 13.78 -32.50
CA LEU A 672 -30.92 12.34 -32.36
C LEU A 672 -32.24 11.55 -32.40
N CYS A 673 -32.19 10.33 -32.90
CA CYS A 673 -33.31 9.39 -32.97
C CYS A 673 -32.83 7.96 -32.70
N GLY A 674 -33.75 7.07 -32.33
CA GLY A 674 -33.45 5.67 -32.04
C GLY A 674 -34.45 5.09 -31.04
N ASP A 675 -34.47 3.77 -30.93
CA ASP A 675 -35.40 3.04 -30.05
C ASP A 675 -34.87 2.98 -28.60
N ILE A 676 -34.50 4.15 -28.06
CA ILE A 676 -33.91 4.31 -26.74
C ILE A 676 -34.71 5.33 -25.93
N LYS A 677 -34.93 5.02 -24.64
CA LYS A 677 -35.84 5.73 -23.73
C LYS A 677 -35.51 7.24 -23.63
N GLY A 678 -36.36 8.06 -24.23
CA GLY A 678 -36.25 9.53 -24.23
C GLY A 678 -36.05 10.16 -25.61
N PHE A 679 -35.73 9.36 -26.63
CA PHE A 679 -35.61 9.81 -28.03
C PHE A 679 -36.78 9.30 -28.89
N GLN A 680 -36.96 9.89 -30.07
CA GLN A 680 -37.96 9.45 -31.03
C GLN A 680 -37.39 8.33 -31.91
N SER A 681 -38.18 7.29 -32.21
CA SER A 681 -37.81 6.27 -33.21
C SER A 681 -37.55 6.91 -34.58
N CYS A 682 -36.51 6.44 -35.28
CA CYS A 682 -36.10 7.04 -36.56
C CYS A 682 -37.09 6.71 -37.71
N ASN A 683 -38.05 7.60 -37.97
CA ASN A 683 -38.96 7.46 -39.11
C ASN A 683 -38.21 7.43 -40.46
N ALA A 684 -38.48 6.39 -41.25
CA ALA A 684 -37.74 6.04 -42.47
C ALA A 684 -38.08 6.89 -43.72
N THR A 685 -38.02 8.24 -43.61
CA THR A 685 -38.13 9.16 -44.77
C THR A 685 -37.30 10.44 -44.61
N PHE A 686 -35.98 10.32 -44.43
CA PHE A 686 -35.07 11.45 -44.67
C PHE A 686 -34.85 11.66 -46.18
N THR A 687 -35.78 12.36 -46.83
CA THR A 687 -35.57 12.83 -48.20
C THR A 687 -34.62 14.04 -48.22
N PRO A 688 -33.66 14.12 -49.16
CA PRO A 688 -32.70 15.22 -49.20
C PRO A 688 -33.35 16.49 -49.75
N HIS A 689 -33.93 17.30 -48.87
CA HIS A 689 -34.69 18.47 -49.29
C HIS A 689 -33.79 19.61 -49.81
N LYS A 690 -34.09 20.08 -51.03
CA LYS A 690 -33.31 21.10 -51.74
C LYS A 690 -33.28 22.44 -51.00
N GLN A 691 -32.18 23.19 -51.18
CA GLN A 691 -32.11 24.61 -50.86
C GLN A 691 -33.24 25.39 -51.55
N ILE A 692 -34.05 26.14 -50.80
CA ILE A 692 -34.91 27.22 -51.36
C ILE A 692 -34.88 28.47 -50.46
N SER A 693 -34.27 29.53 -51.01
CA SER A 693 -34.56 30.97 -50.87
C SER A 693 -34.88 31.61 -49.50
N LYS A 694 -34.07 32.62 -49.14
CA LYS A 694 -34.37 33.64 -48.11
C LYS A 694 -35.56 34.54 -48.49
N ARG A 695 -36.70 34.44 -47.80
CA ARG A 695 -37.63 35.58 -47.50
C ARG A 695 -38.73 35.15 -46.52
N LYS A 696 -39.35 36.14 -45.83
CA LYS A 696 -40.48 36.00 -44.86
C LYS A 696 -40.17 35.60 -43.39
N TRP A 697 -38.99 35.90 -42.85
CA TRP A 697 -38.78 35.89 -41.38
C TRP A 697 -38.50 37.31 -40.86
N PHE A 698 -39.54 38.14 -40.70
CA PHE A 698 -39.39 39.55 -40.26
C PHE A 698 -40.54 40.14 -39.42
N ILE A 699 -41.54 39.35 -39.01
CA ILE A 699 -42.77 39.89 -38.38
C ILE A 699 -42.93 39.49 -36.89
N ILE A 700 -42.22 38.47 -36.39
CA ILE A 700 -42.44 37.89 -35.05
C ILE A 700 -41.47 38.43 -33.96
N VAL A 701 -40.36 39.06 -34.35
CA VAL A 701 -39.23 39.33 -33.43
C VAL A 701 -39.45 40.50 -32.46
N PHE A 702 -40.28 41.49 -32.80
CA PHE A 702 -40.32 42.78 -32.08
C PHE A 702 -41.05 42.86 -30.73
N PRO A 703 -42.02 42.00 -30.34
CA PRO A 703 -42.70 42.15 -29.04
C PRO A 703 -41.84 41.79 -27.81
N LEU A 704 -40.88 40.87 -27.94
CA LEU A 704 -40.24 40.21 -26.79
C LEU A 704 -39.09 41.00 -26.15
N LEU A 705 -38.50 41.96 -26.86
CA LEU A 705 -37.33 42.72 -26.37
C LEU A 705 -37.67 43.81 -25.35
N GLY A 706 -38.93 44.26 -25.27
CA GLY A 706 -39.34 45.33 -24.35
C GLY A 706 -39.52 44.90 -22.89
N ALA A 707 -39.79 43.61 -22.63
CA ALA A 707 -40.09 43.13 -21.28
C ALA A 707 -38.84 42.91 -20.42
N LEU A 708 -37.68 42.62 -21.03
CA LEU A 708 -36.49 42.16 -20.32
C LEU A 708 -35.66 43.30 -19.68
N SER A 709 -35.83 44.55 -20.10
CA SER A 709 -35.02 45.68 -19.61
C SER A 709 -35.51 46.30 -18.29
N LEU A 710 -36.74 45.99 -17.85
CA LEU A 710 -37.35 46.60 -16.66
C LEU A 710 -37.06 45.82 -15.37
N SER A 711 -36.81 44.51 -15.44
CA SER A 711 -36.51 43.67 -14.27
C SER A 711 -35.13 43.94 -13.68
N VAL A 712 -34.13 44.20 -14.53
CA VAL A 712 -32.72 44.44 -14.13
C VAL A 712 -32.57 45.71 -13.28
N LEU A 713 -33.33 46.77 -13.57
CA LEU A 713 -33.27 48.04 -12.86
C LEU A 713 -33.89 47.98 -11.45
N ALA A 714 -34.78 47.02 -11.18
CA ALA A 714 -35.45 46.89 -9.88
C ALA A 714 -34.55 46.27 -8.79
N MET A 715 -33.64 45.36 -9.15
CA MET A 715 -32.71 44.77 -8.16
C MET A 715 -31.52 45.66 -7.81
N GLY A 716 -31.11 46.57 -8.72
CA GLY A 716 -29.94 47.43 -8.51
C GLY A 716 -30.08 48.44 -7.37
N THR A 717 -31.30 48.87 -7.03
CA THR A 717 -31.55 49.88 -5.98
C THR A 717 -31.62 49.28 -4.58
N PHE A 718 -31.99 48.01 -4.42
CA PHE A 718 -32.15 47.36 -3.12
C PHE A 718 -30.82 47.20 -2.35
N PHE A 719 -29.74 46.89 -3.07
CA PHE A 719 -28.42 46.65 -2.46
C PHE A 719 -27.63 47.91 -2.04
N ILE A 720 -28.06 49.11 -2.46
CA ILE A 720 -27.30 50.35 -2.24
C ILE A 720 -27.68 51.03 -0.90
N LEU A 721 -28.85 50.73 -0.33
CA LEU A 721 -29.41 51.45 0.84
C LEU A 721 -29.22 50.77 2.21
N ARG A 722 -28.33 49.78 2.35
CA ARG A 722 -27.91 49.26 3.67
C ARG A 722 -26.39 49.18 3.82
N ARG A 723 -25.81 50.19 4.49
CA ARG A 723 -24.41 50.18 4.95
C ARG A 723 -24.26 50.97 6.24
N ARG A 724 -23.49 50.43 7.20
CA ARG A 724 -23.29 50.92 8.60
C ARG A 724 -24.54 50.68 9.47
N GLU A 725 -24.43 50.35 10.76
CA GLU A 725 -23.47 50.81 11.78
C GLU A 725 -22.77 49.69 12.61
N GLY A 726 -21.92 50.13 13.55
CA GLY A 726 -21.45 49.47 14.79
C GLY A 726 -21.18 50.57 15.84
N PRO A 727 -20.77 50.31 17.10
CA PRO A 727 -19.85 49.23 17.49
C PRO A 727 -20.09 48.60 18.91
N SER A 728 -19.02 47.96 19.46
CA SER A 728 -18.65 47.77 20.90
C SER A 728 -19.16 46.60 21.78
N SER A 729 -18.15 45.84 22.27
CA SER A 729 -17.91 45.24 23.61
C SER A 729 -18.77 44.12 24.23
N GLU A 730 -18.14 42.93 24.30
CA GLU A 730 -18.02 41.98 25.44
C GLU A 730 -19.22 41.61 26.33
N ASN A 731 -19.63 40.33 26.29
CA ASN A 731 -19.13 39.36 27.28
C ASN A 731 -19.29 37.88 26.88
N ARG A 732 -18.81 36.97 27.73
CA ARG A 732 -18.79 35.49 27.58
C ARG A 732 -20.23 34.91 27.52
N VAL A 733 -20.50 33.72 26.97
CA VAL A 733 -19.77 32.43 26.97
C VAL A 733 -19.97 31.70 25.63
N ASN A 734 -19.01 30.86 25.20
CA ASN A 734 -19.28 29.79 24.24
C ASN A 734 -18.39 28.55 24.48
N CYS A 735 -18.90 27.37 24.13
CA CYS A 735 -18.27 26.07 24.39
C CYS A 735 -17.48 25.54 23.17
N VAL A 736 -16.71 24.47 23.37
CA VAL A 736 -15.84 23.84 22.38
C VAL A 736 -16.59 22.77 21.56
N THR A 737 -16.53 22.87 20.23
CA THR A 737 -16.28 21.74 19.29
C THR A 737 -16.01 22.33 17.91
N ASN A 738 -14.78 22.31 17.37
CA ASN A 738 -13.99 21.22 16.77
C ASN A 738 -14.56 20.61 15.48
N GLN A 739 -13.80 20.82 14.39
CA GLN A 739 -13.69 19.99 13.16
C GLN A 739 -14.97 19.86 12.28
N GLY A 740 -14.88 19.67 10.96
CA GLY A 740 -13.70 19.57 10.08
C GLY A 740 -13.74 18.32 9.21
N LEU A 741 -13.40 18.45 7.92
CA LEU A 741 -13.14 17.34 6.99
C LEU A 741 -12.32 17.91 5.81
N LEU A 742 -11.07 17.50 5.55
CA LEU A 742 -10.62 16.19 5.06
C LEU A 742 -11.25 15.79 3.72
N SER A 743 -10.49 16.00 2.65
CA SER A 743 -10.51 15.16 1.45
C SER A 743 -9.08 14.69 1.21
N ILE A 744 -8.87 13.38 1.14
CA ILE A 744 -7.53 12.81 1.02
C ILE A 744 -7.28 12.44 -0.44
N LEU A 745 -6.81 13.42 -1.21
CA LEU A 745 -6.23 13.20 -2.52
C LEU A 745 -4.78 13.69 -2.54
N THR A 746 -3.88 12.72 -2.63
CA THR A 746 -2.41 12.84 -2.56
C THR A 746 -1.83 13.27 -1.19
N PHE A 747 -0.60 12.79 -0.95
CA PHE A 747 0.18 12.92 0.29
C PHE A 747 -0.38 12.29 1.57
N GLU A 748 -1.46 12.81 2.14
CA GLU A 748 -1.93 12.42 3.48
C GLU A 748 -2.26 10.93 3.59
N GLY A 749 -2.54 10.29 2.46
CA GLY A 749 -2.71 8.84 2.34
C GLY A 749 -1.55 7.99 2.86
N LYS A 750 -0.29 8.45 2.94
CA LYS A 750 0.78 7.68 3.63
C LYS A 750 0.63 7.74 5.16
N ILE A 751 0.22 8.91 5.67
CA ILE A 751 -0.02 9.15 7.09
C ILE A 751 -1.17 8.28 7.55
N LEU A 752 -2.33 8.41 6.87
CA LEU A 752 -3.52 7.64 7.19
C LEU A 752 -3.31 6.15 6.93
N TYR A 753 -2.55 5.75 5.88
CA TYR A 753 -2.14 4.36 5.69
C TYR A 753 -1.39 3.82 6.91
N GLU A 754 -0.38 4.53 7.40
CA GLU A 754 0.40 4.08 8.56
C GLU A 754 -0.37 4.15 9.86
N GLU A 755 -1.22 5.17 10.05
CA GLU A 755 -2.07 5.28 11.22
C GLU A 755 -3.12 4.17 11.26
N ILE A 756 -3.66 3.77 10.12
CA ILE A 756 -4.58 2.63 9.99
C ILE A 756 -3.86 1.30 10.16
N VAL A 757 -2.71 1.11 9.53
CA VAL A 757 -1.85 -0.06 9.76
C VAL A 757 -1.49 -0.17 11.25
N ARG A 758 -1.25 0.95 11.94
CA ARG A 758 -0.97 1.01 13.38
C ARG A 758 -2.23 0.73 14.23
N ALA A 759 -3.36 1.36 13.90
CA ALA A 759 -4.64 1.25 14.63
C ALA A 759 -5.37 -0.09 14.41
N THR A 760 -4.95 -0.88 13.42
CA THR A 760 -5.39 -2.26 13.16
C THR A 760 -4.29 -3.30 13.43
N ASN A 761 -3.17 -2.88 14.02
CA ASN A 761 -2.02 -3.72 14.37
C ASN A 761 -1.46 -4.59 13.20
N GLY A 762 -1.36 -3.99 12.00
CA GLY A 762 -0.91 -4.68 10.79
C GLY A 762 -2.02 -5.44 10.06
N PHE A 763 -3.28 -5.13 10.37
CA PHE A 763 -4.47 -5.91 10.00
C PHE A 763 -4.57 -7.25 10.74
N ASP A 764 -4.34 -7.20 12.05
CA ASP A 764 -4.47 -8.34 12.97
C ASP A 764 -5.96 -8.71 13.20
N VAL A 765 -6.21 -10.00 13.40
CA VAL A 765 -7.55 -10.57 13.59
C VAL A 765 -8.27 -10.02 14.84
N GLU A 766 -7.55 -9.57 15.87
CA GLU A 766 -8.14 -8.92 17.06
C GLU A 766 -8.92 -7.63 16.70
N TYR A 767 -8.49 -6.92 15.65
CA TYR A 767 -9.14 -5.69 15.18
C TYR A 767 -10.18 -5.97 14.08
N CYS A 768 -10.30 -7.21 13.62
CA CYS A 768 -11.15 -7.62 12.51
C CYS A 768 -12.61 -7.74 12.97
N ILE A 769 -13.42 -6.72 12.66
CA ILE A 769 -14.86 -6.67 13.00
C ILE A 769 -15.74 -7.42 11.99
N GLY A 770 -15.20 -7.81 10.83
CA GLY A 770 -15.90 -8.68 9.89
C GLY A 770 -14.98 -9.24 8.80
N ILE A 771 -15.29 -10.42 8.26
CA ILE A 771 -14.59 -11.00 7.10
C ILE A 771 -15.62 -11.22 6.00
N GLY A 772 -15.48 -10.51 4.88
CA GLY A 772 -16.27 -10.68 3.67
C GLY A 772 -15.54 -11.52 2.63
N GLY A 773 -16.21 -11.79 1.50
CA GLY A 773 -15.66 -12.62 0.42
C GLY A 773 -14.50 -11.99 -0.37
N GLN A 774 -14.36 -10.65 -0.32
CA GLN A 774 -13.35 -9.87 -1.06
C GLN A 774 -12.26 -9.28 -0.17
N GLY A 775 -12.47 -9.29 1.15
CA GLY A 775 -11.63 -8.55 2.09
C GLY A 775 -12.09 -8.68 3.53
N SER A 776 -11.26 -8.19 4.45
CA SER A 776 -11.51 -8.16 5.88
C SER A 776 -11.66 -6.72 6.35
N VAL A 777 -12.64 -6.46 7.22
CA VAL A 777 -12.98 -5.13 7.75
C VAL A 777 -12.48 -5.02 9.19
N TYR A 778 -11.74 -3.95 9.47
CA TYR A 778 -11.05 -3.73 10.74
C TYR A 778 -11.49 -2.42 11.39
N LYS A 779 -11.53 -2.39 12.72
CA LYS A 779 -11.83 -1.19 13.52
C LYS A 779 -10.53 -0.44 13.83
N ALA A 780 -10.27 0.62 13.08
CA ALA A 780 -9.14 1.51 13.29
C ALA A 780 -9.54 2.68 14.20
N LYS A 781 -9.23 2.63 15.50
CA LYS A 781 -9.32 3.83 16.34
C LYS A 781 -8.08 4.71 16.11
N LEU A 782 -8.28 5.87 15.48
CA LEU A 782 -7.20 6.82 15.21
C LEU A 782 -6.73 7.52 16.49
N THR A 783 -5.54 8.11 16.41
CA THR A 783 -4.94 8.93 17.47
C THR A 783 -5.66 10.26 17.68
N SER A 784 -6.45 10.72 16.68
CA SER A 784 -7.41 11.83 16.84
C SER A 784 -8.56 11.51 17.81
N GLY A 785 -8.75 10.23 18.14
CA GLY A 785 -9.87 9.73 18.93
C GLY A 785 -11.07 9.29 18.09
N GLU A 786 -11.12 9.69 16.82
CA GLU A 786 -12.08 9.18 15.83
C GLU A 786 -11.93 7.66 15.66
N ILE A 787 -13.02 6.98 15.37
CA ILE A 787 -13.02 5.56 15.07
C ILE A 787 -13.43 5.40 13.62
N LEU A 788 -12.62 4.66 12.86
CA LEU A 788 -12.80 4.39 11.45
C LEU A 788 -13.00 2.89 11.22
N ALA A 789 -13.80 2.53 10.22
CA ALA A 789 -13.81 1.20 9.65
C ALA A 789 -12.85 1.15 8.46
N VAL A 790 -12.18 0.02 8.27
CA VAL A 790 -11.16 -0.14 7.22
C VAL A 790 -11.30 -1.49 6.53
N LYS A 791 -11.67 -1.47 5.25
CA LYS A 791 -11.81 -2.68 4.42
C LYS A 791 -10.51 -2.96 3.67
N LYS A 792 -9.79 -4.02 4.04
CA LYS A 792 -8.57 -4.48 3.36
C LYS A 792 -8.85 -5.68 2.48
N PHE A 793 -8.39 -5.60 1.23
CA PHE A 793 -8.53 -6.65 0.24
C PHE A 793 -7.42 -7.70 0.37
N HIS A 794 -7.71 -8.95 -0.01
CA HIS A 794 -6.79 -10.07 0.18
C HIS A 794 -5.71 -10.10 -0.92
N SER A 795 -4.48 -9.70 -0.57
CA SER A 795 -3.37 -9.54 -1.53
C SER A 795 -2.73 -10.87 -1.95
N LEU A 796 -2.66 -11.12 -3.26
CA LEU A 796 -2.04 -12.30 -3.86
C LEU A 796 -0.56 -12.07 -4.22
N TRP A 797 0.31 -12.29 -3.23
CA TRP A 797 1.76 -12.52 -3.38
C TRP A 797 2.61 -11.32 -3.90
N PRO A 798 3.96 -11.37 -3.79
CA PRO A 798 4.82 -10.17 -3.94
C PRO A 798 5.34 -9.90 -5.37
N CYS A 799 4.66 -10.34 -6.44
CA CYS A 799 5.23 -10.32 -7.80
C CYS A 799 4.33 -9.78 -8.93
N GLU A 800 3.09 -9.38 -8.64
CA GLU A 800 2.21 -8.71 -9.60
C GLU A 800 1.90 -7.29 -9.11
N MET A 801 1.80 -6.33 -10.03
CA MET A 801 1.71 -4.89 -9.70
C MET A 801 0.39 -4.25 -10.15
N VAL A 802 -0.68 -5.05 -10.21
CA VAL A 802 -2.01 -4.62 -10.68
C VAL A 802 -3.01 -4.57 -9.50
N PRO A 803 -3.76 -3.48 -9.28
CA PRO A 803 -4.84 -3.42 -8.29
C PRO A 803 -6.03 -4.34 -8.63
N GLN A 804 -6.75 -4.81 -7.61
CA GLN A 804 -7.97 -5.62 -7.80
C GLN A 804 -9.16 -4.74 -8.28
N PRO A 805 -10.03 -5.22 -9.20
CA PRO A 805 -11.12 -4.43 -9.78
C PRO A 805 -12.11 -3.87 -8.75
N GLU A 806 -12.48 -4.68 -7.75
CA GLU A 806 -13.47 -4.34 -6.73
C GLU A 806 -12.99 -3.20 -5.83
N PHE A 807 -11.69 -3.18 -5.51
CA PHE A 807 -11.05 -2.10 -4.77
C PHE A 807 -11.10 -0.77 -5.54
N VAL A 808 -10.89 -0.79 -6.86
CA VAL A 808 -10.97 0.42 -7.71
C VAL A 808 -12.42 0.89 -7.87
N ASN A 809 -13.35 -0.06 -8.04
CA ASN A 809 -14.77 0.22 -8.21
C ASN A 809 -15.38 0.88 -6.96
N GLU A 810 -15.06 0.37 -5.76
CA GLU A 810 -15.58 0.91 -4.50
C GLU A 810 -15.07 2.33 -4.21
N ILE A 811 -13.79 2.62 -4.50
CA ILE A 811 -13.24 3.99 -4.45
C ILE A 811 -14.09 4.92 -5.30
N LYS A 812 -14.26 4.55 -6.57
CA LYS A 812 -14.95 5.39 -7.56
C LYS A 812 -16.39 5.66 -7.14
N THR A 813 -17.11 4.65 -6.62
CA THR A 813 -18.48 4.83 -6.15
C THR A 813 -18.57 5.77 -4.96
N LEU A 814 -17.62 5.66 -4.01
CA LEU A 814 -17.64 6.44 -2.79
C LEU A 814 -17.03 7.85 -2.88
N THR A 815 -16.35 8.21 -3.98
CA THR A 815 -15.94 9.62 -4.21
C THR A 815 -17.11 10.53 -4.59
N GLU A 816 -18.12 9.97 -5.27
CA GLU A 816 -19.30 10.71 -5.73
C GLU A 816 -20.42 10.78 -4.67
N LEU A 817 -20.59 9.73 -3.86
CA LEU A 817 -21.67 9.61 -2.88
C LEU A 817 -21.50 10.53 -1.65
N ARG A 818 -22.47 11.43 -1.40
CA ARG A 818 -22.47 12.35 -0.24
C ARG A 818 -23.87 12.54 0.36
N HIS A 819 -24.38 11.51 1.04
CA HIS A 819 -25.68 11.56 1.73
C HIS A 819 -25.59 10.96 3.15
N ARG A 820 -26.41 11.49 4.09
CA ARG A 820 -26.36 11.13 5.53
C ARG A 820 -26.59 9.64 5.82
N SER A 821 -27.38 8.97 5.00
CA SER A 821 -27.72 7.54 5.15
C SER A 821 -26.82 6.61 4.33
N ILE A 822 -25.64 7.09 3.93
CA ILE A 822 -24.59 6.30 3.27
C ILE A 822 -23.34 6.38 4.15
N VAL A 823 -22.57 5.30 4.22
CA VAL A 823 -21.34 5.28 5.00
C VAL A 823 -20.34 6.31 4.45
N LYS A 824 -19.87 7.18 5.34
CA LYS A 824 -19.00 8.29 5.00
C LYS A 824 -17.58 7.79 4.71
N PHE A 825 -17.19 7.86 3.44
CA PHE A 825 -15.86 7.48 2.96
C PHE A 825 -14.84 8.61 3.19
N TYR A 826 -13.62 8.23 3.58
CA TYR A 826 -12.53 9.18 3.89
C TYR A 826 -11.32 9.04 2.97
N GLY A 827 -11.18 7.93 2.25
CA GLY A 827 -10.13 7.73 1.25
C GLY A 827 -9.66 6.28 1.16
N PHE A 828 -8.56 6.09 0.43
CA PHE A 828 -8.02 4.77 0.11
C PHE A 828 -6.48 4.77 0.12
N CYS A 829 -5.89 3.58 0.15
CA CYS A 829 -4.50 3.37 -0.18
C CYS A 829 -4.32 2.18 -1.12
N SER A 830 -3.57 2.38 -2.21
CA SER A 830 -3.11 1.34 -3.12
C SER A 830 -1.60 1.20 -2.96
N HIS A 831 -1.13 0.04 -2.50
CA HIS A 831 0.30 -0.23 -2.28
C HIS A 831 0.61 -1.70 -2.59
N PRO A 832 1.79 -2.05 -3.19
CA PRO A 832 2.22 -3.43 -3.50
C PRO A 832 2.42 -4.42 -2.32
N ARG A 833 1.72 -4.22 -1.19
CA ARG A 833 1.71 -5.09 0.02
C ARG A 833 0.38 -5.07 0.78
N ASN A 834 -0.42 -4.01 0.65
CA ASN A 834 -1.71 -3.82 1.30
C ASN A 834 -2.52 -2.82 0.45
N SER A 835 -3.72 -3.19 0.01
CA SER A 835 -4.67 -2.25 -0.59
C SER A 835 -5.95 -2.23 0.24
N PHE A 836 -6.42 -1.04 0.63
CA PHE A 836 -7.54 -0.88 1.56
C PHE A 836 -8.23 0.48 1.49
N LEU A 837 -9.47 0.49 1.98
CA LEU A 837 -10.43 1.58 1.94
C LEU A 837 -10.81 2.04 3.35
N VAL A 838 -11.14 3.32 3.50
CA VAL A 838 -11.32 3.97 4.81
C VAL A 838 -12.68 4.65 4.90
N TYR A 839 -13.41 4.35 5.96
CA TYR A 839 -14.77 4.79 6.23
C TYR A 839 -14.91 5.23 7.68
N GLU A 840 -15.99 5.93 8.03
CA GLU A 840 -16.40 6.05 9.43
C GLU A 840 -16.70 4.68 10.06
N TYR A 841 -16.46 4.58 11.37
CA TYR A 841 -16.97 3.48 12.17
C TYR A 841 -18.38 3.81 12.66
N LEU A 842 -19.23 2.79 12.80
CA LEU A 842 -20.61 2.92 13.26
C LEU A 842 -20.81 1.98 14.44
N GLU A 843 -21.13 2.54 15.62
CA GLU A 843 -20.91 1.89 16.90
C GLU A 843 -21.73 0.64 17.11
N ARG A 844 -22.96 0.63 16.60
CA ARG A 844 -23.92 -0.47 16.76
C ARG A 844 -23.70 -1.61 15.75
N GLY A 845 -22.71 -1.47 14.85
CA GLY A 845 -22.34 -2.52 13.90
C GLY A 845 -23.40 -2.75 12.83
N SER A 846 -23.47 -3.99 12.33
CA SER A 846 -24.46 -4.36 11.31
C SER A 846 -25.85 -4.59 11.90
N LEU A 847 -26.87 -4.24 11.12
CA LEU A 847 -28.27 -4.47 11.44
C LEU A 847 -28.56 -5.96 11.68
N ALA A 848 -27.91 -6.87 10.95
CA ALA A 848 -27.98 -8.32 11.18
C ALA A 848 -27.58 -8.70 12.61
N THR A 849 -26.53 -8.08 13.15
CA THR A 849 -26.06 -8.30 14.52
C THR A 849 -27.11 -7.87 15.54
N ILE A 850 -27.78 -6.73 15.33
CA ILE A 850 -28.83 -6.25 16.24
C ILE A 850 -30.09 -7.12 16.19
N LEU A 851 -30.54 -7.53 15.00
CA LEU A 851 -31.71 -8.40 14.84
C LEU A 851 -31.51 -9.77 15.52
N SER A 852 -30.29 -10.30 15.44
CA SER A 852 -29.88 -11.56 16.10
C SER A 852 -29.65 -11.46 17.62
N ASN A 853 -29.75 -10.28 18.23
CA ASN A 853 -29.40 -10.06 19.63
C ASN A 853 -30.64 -9.73 20.49
N ASP A 854 -31.15 -10.74 21.21
CA ASP A 854 -32.30 -10.58 22.11
C ASP A 854 -32.07 -9.57 23.25
N GLY A 855 -30.81 -9.21 23.56
CA GLY A 855 -30.48 -8.17 24.54
C GLY A 855 -30.72 -6.73 24.06
N ALA A 856 -31.00 -6.51 22.77
CA ALA A 856 -31.13 -5.16 22.17
C ALA A 856 -32.59 -4.69 22.00
N ILE A 857 -33.58 -5.48 22.43
CA ILE A 857 -34.98 -5.36 22.02
C ILE A 857 -35.66 -4.07 22.53
N GLU A 858 -35.39 -3.65 23.77
CA GLU A 858 -36.01 -2.44 24.34
C GLU A 858 -35.58 -1.15 23.61
N GLU A 859 -34.30 -1.05 23.25
CA GLU A 859 -33.79 0.05 22.43
C GLU A 859 -34.21 -0.08 20.96
N PHE A 860 -34.17 -1.29 20.37
CA PHE A 860 -34.51 -1.54 18.97
C PHE A 860 -36.02 -1.79 18.72
N ASN A 861 -36.83 -0.90 19.29
CA ASN A 861 -38.29 -0.90 19.22
C ASN A 861 -38.84 -0.45 17.85
N TRP A 862 -40.16 -0.47 17.69
CA TRP A 862 -40.85 -0.18 16.43
C TRP A 862 -40.50 1.18 15.81
N THR A 863 -40.45 2.25 16.60
CA THR A 863 -40.10 3.60 16.09
C THR A 863 -38.69 3.61 15.50
N VAL A 864 -37.75 2.94 16.18
CA VAL A 864 -36.36 2.80 15.73
C VAL A 864 -36.27 1.96 14.45
N ARG A 865 -37.00 0.84 14.39
CA ARG A 865 -37.08 -0.01 13.18
C ARG A 865 -37.60 0.74 11.96
N MET A 866 -38.62 1.58 12.12
CA MET A 866 -39.14 2.42 11.04
C MET A 866 -38.13 3.50 10.61
N ASN A 867 -37.38 4.09 11.54
CA ASN A 867 -36.32 5.04 11.22
C ASN A 867 -35.16 4.39 10.41
N VAL A 868 -34.82 3.13 10.72
CA VAL A 868 -33.84 2.34 9.93
C VAL A 868 -34.34 2.11 8.50
N ILE A 869 -35.58 1.65 8.34
CA ILE A 869 -36.18 1.42 7.01
C ILE A 869 -36.23 2.74 6.21
N ARG A 870 -36.68 3.84 6.83
CA ARG A 870 -36.75 5.17 6.22
C ARG A 870 -35.36 5.70 5.82
N SER A 871 -34.34 5.48 6.64
CA SER A 871 -32.96 5.92 6.32
C SER A 871 -32.35 5.13 5.16
N VAL A 872 -32.52 3.81 5.11
CA VAL A 872 -32.06 3.01 3.96
C VAL A 872 -32.84 3.38 2.69
N ALA A 873 -34.15 3.65 2.79
CA ALA A 873 -34.92 4.13 1.65
C ALA A 873 -34.44 5.51 1.14
N ASN A 874 -34.13 6.44 2.04
CA ASN A 874 -33.54 7.73 1.69
C ASN A 874 -32.17 7.58 1.03
N ALA A 875 -31.34 6.63 1.49
CA ALA A 875 -30.08 6.30 0.84
C ALA A 875 -30.30 5.81 -0.60
N LEU A 876 -31.27 4.91 -0.81
CA LEU A 876 -31.59 4.38 -2.13
C LEU A 876 -32.20 5.45 -3.05
N SER A 877 -33.10 6.30 -2.55
CA SER A 877 -33.64 7.43 -3.32
C SER A 877 -32.50 8.35 -3.79
N TYR A 878 -31.62 8.75 -2.87
CA TYR A 878 -30.46 9.57 -3.20
C TYR A 878 -29.57 8.90 -4.27
N MET A 879 -29.28 7.60 -4.13
CA MET A 879 -28.43 6.89 -5.10
C MET A 879 -29.12 6.67 -6.45
N HIS A 880 -30.43 6.42 -6.48
CA HIS A 880 -31.16 6.10 -7.71
C HIS A 880 -31.69 7.34 -8.45
N HIS A 881 -31.84 8.48 -7.77
CA HIS A 881 -32.55 9.66 -8.29
C HIS A 881 -31.81 11.00 -8.09
N ASP A 882 -31.06 11.20 -7.00
CA ASP A 882 -30.29 12.44 -6.77
C ASP A 882 -28.84 12.36 -7.30
N CYS A 883 -28.30 11.15 -7.43
CA CYS A 883 -26.99 10.90 -8.03
C CYS A 883 -27.07 10.85 -9.56
N PHE A 884 -26.08 11.45 -10.21
CA PHE A 884 -25.91 11.43 -11.65
C PHE A 884 -24.42 11.18 -11.95
N PRO A 885 -24.04 10.00 -12.49
CA PRO A 885 -24.91 8.87 -12.84
C PRO A 885 -25.61 8.22 -11.64
N PRO A 886 -26.85 7.69 -11.77
CA PRO A 886 -27.48 6.87 -10.73
C PRO A 886 -26.64 5.66 -10.31
N ILE A 887 -26.71 5.26 -9.04
CA ILE A 887 -25.82 4.27 -8.45
C ILE A 887 -26.65 3.15 -7.83
N VAL A 888 -26.47 1.92 -8.31
CA VAL A 888 -27.10 0.73 -7.72
C VAL A 888 -26.07 -0.08 -6.97
N HIS A 889 -26.35 -0.32 -5.70
CA HIS A 889 -25.45 -0.96 -4.75
C HIS A 889 -25.29 -2.45 -4.98
N ARG A 890 -26.38 -3.11 -5.41
CA ARG A 890 -26.47 -4.55 -5.76
C ARG A 890 -26.27 -5.53 -4.59
N ASP A 891 -26.08 -5.04 -3.37
CA ASP A 891 -25.88 -5.88 -2.18
C ASP A 891 -26.54 -5.31 -0.92
N ILE A 892 -27.75 -4.77 -1.05
CA ILE A 892 -28.54 -4.30 0.08
C ILE A 892 -28.99 -5.49 0.93
N SER A 893 -28.32 -5.70 2.07
CA SER A 893 -28.60 -6.76 3.03
C SER A 893 -28.38 -6.25 4.47
N SER A 894 -28.87 -6.98 5.47
CA SER A 894 -28.74 -6.60 6.89
C SER A 894 -27.30 -6.59 7.39
N LYS A 895 -26.37 -7.23 6.67
CA LYS A 895 -24.92 -7.19 6.95
C LYS A 895 -24.27 -5.89 6.49
N ASN A 896 -24.79 -5.33 5.40
CA ASN A 896 -24.24 -4.18 4.69
C ASN A 896 -24.90 -2.85 5.09
N VAL A 897 -25.99 -2.91 5.87
CA VAL A 897 -26.56 -1.76 6.57
C VAL A 897 -26.01 -1.70 7.99
N LEU A 898 -25.36 -0.58 8.30
CA LEU A 898 -24.71 -0.29 9.57
C LEU A 898 -25.50 0.77 10.36
N LEU A 899 -25.36 0.79 11.68
CA LEU A 899 -26.18 1.62 12.57
C LEU A 899 -25.34 2.58 13.43
N CYS A 900 -25.72 3.86 13.41
CA CYS A 900 -25.23 4.90 14.32
C CYS A 900 -25.66 4.65 15.78
N LEU A 901 -25.08 5.39 16.74
CA LEU A 901 -25.52 5.40 18.14
C LEU A 901 -27.00 5.77 18.33
N ASP A 902 -27.51 6.70 17.54
CA ASP A 902 -28.91 7.17 17.50
C ASP A 902 -29.83 6.30 16.63
N TYR A 903 -29.30 5.20 16.07
CA TYR A 903 -29.96 4.31 15.11
C TYR A 903 -30.33 4.94 13.74
N GLU A 904 -29.77 6.08 13.33
CA GLU A 904 -29.74 6.39 11.90
C GLU A 904 -28.96 5.28 11.16
N ALA A 905 -29.54 4.76 10.08
CA ALA A 905 -28.96 3.67 9.30
C ALA A 905 -28.14 4.19 8.12
N ARG A 906 -26.98 3.58 7.89
CA ARG A 906 -26.09 3.91 6.78
C ARG A 906 -25.74 2.69 5.94
N VAL A 907 -25.85 2.83 4.63
CA VAL A 907 -25.58 1.79 3.64
C VAL A 907 -24.08 1.70 3.33
N SER A 908 -23.51 0.50 3.19
CA SER A 908 -22.06 0.24 3.08
C SER A 908 -21.70 -1.02 2.26
N ASP A 909 -20.42 -1.14 1.90
CA ASP A 909 -19.82 -2.13 0.97
C ASP A 909 -20.22 -1.94 -0.51
N PHE A 910 -19.56 -0.98 -1.15
CA PHE A 910 -19.79 -0.64 -2.55
C PHE A 910 -18.85 -1.41 -3.51
N GLY A 911 -18.24 -2.52 -3.06
CA GLY A 911 -17.29 -3.35 -3.83
C GLY A 911 -17.80 -3.75 -5.22
N ILE A 912 -19.06 -4.15 -5.28
CA ILE A 912 -19.74 -4.58 -6.52
C ILE A 912 -20.79 -3.59 -7.03
N ALA A 913 -20.92 -2.43 -6.36
CA ALA A 913 -21.86 -1.39 -6.74
C ALA A 913 -21.57 -0.90 -8.16
N LYS A 914 -22.59 -0.37 -8.81
CA LYS A 914 -22.51 0.02 -10.22
C LYS A 914 -23.17 1.36 -10.39
N PHE A 915 -22.38 2.31 -10.87
CA PHE A 915 -22.91 3.43 -11.65
C PHE A 915 -23.72 2.81 -12.78
N LEU A 916 -25.03 2.93 -12.63
CA LEU A 916 -25.89 3.09 -13.75
C LEU A 916 -25.45 4.43 -14.37
N LYS A 917 -24.60 4.41 -15.40
CA LYS A 917 -24.43 5.53 -16.35
C LYS A 917 -25.26 5.10 -17.53
N PRO A 918 -26.48 5.64 -17.75
CA PRO A 918 -27.59 4.32 -18.52
C PRO A 918 -27.07 4.14 -19.96
N ASP A 919 -26.29 5.07 -20.52
CA ASP A 919 -25.60 4.85 -21.78
C ASP A 919 -24.87 3.50 -21.79
N SER A 920 -24.08 3.18 -20.76
CA SER A 920 -23.59 1.81 -20.55
C SER A 920 -24.74 0.80 -20.40
N SER A 921 -24.63 -0.38 -21.02
CA SER A 921 -25.65 -1.43 -20.94
C SER A 921 -25.68 -2.14 -19.59
N ASN A 922 -24.96 -1.61 -18.60
CA ASN A 922 -24.67 -2.02 -17.21
C ASN A 922 -24.76 -3.52 -16.83
N CYS A 923 -24.70 -4.43 -17.81
CA CYS A 923 -24.67 -5.87 -17.63
C CYS A 923 -23.42 -6.30 -16.84
N THR A 924 -23.53 -7.39 -16.12
CA THR A 924 -22.58 -7.77 -15.07
C THR A 924 -22.58 -9.27 -14.85
N GLU A 925 -21.51 -9.79 -14.27
CA GLU A 925 -21.57 -11.09 -13.59
C GLU A 925 -22.52 -11.03 -12.38
N LEU A 926 -23.12 -12.17 -12.06
CA LEU A 926 -24.09 -12.32 -10.98
C LEU A 926 -23.38 -12.30 -9.62
N VAL A 927 -23.40 -11.14 -8.97
CA VAL A 927 -22.85 -10.92 -7.62
C VAL A 927 -23.84 -10.14 -6.74
N GLY A 928 -23.81 -10.43 -5.43
CA GLY A 928 -24.73 -9.95 -4.38
C GLY A 928 -24.97 -11.04 -3.33
N THR A 929 -25.64 -10.72 -2.22
CA THR A 929 -25.90 -11.67 -1.12
C THR A 929 -27.08 -12.60 -1.43
N PHE A 930 -26.81 -13.90 -1.45
CA PHE A 930 -27.82 -14.95 -1.64
C PHE A 930 -28.94 -14.86 -0.58
N GLY A 931 -30.19 -14.69 -1.04
CA GLY A 931 -31.36 -14.41 -0.21
C GLY A 931 -31.95 -13.01 -0.43
N TYR A 932 -31.12 -12.05 -0.89
CA TYR A 932 -31.52 -10.67 -1.18
C TYR A 932 -31.52 -10.36 -2.69
N ILE A 933 -30.64 -11.00 -3.47
CA ILE A 933 -30.55 -10.83 -4.94
C ILE A 933 -31.93 -10.88 -5.59
N ALA A 934 -32.24 -9.83 -6.36
CA ALA A 934 -33.46 -9.75 -7.14
C ALA A 934 -33.52 -10.82 -8.25
N PRO A 935 -34.61 -11.62 -8.37
CA PRO A 935 -34.68 -12.72 -9.33
C PRO A 935 -34.41 -12.30 -10.78
N GLU A 936 -34.85 -11.11 -11.20
CA GLU A 936 -34.60 -10.61 -12.56
C GLU A 936 -33.11 -10.39 -12.87
N LEU A 937 -32.28 -10.09 -11.86
CA LEU A 937 -30.82 -9.94 -12.05
C LEU A 937 -30.16 -11.30 -12.37
N VAL A 938 -30.67 -12.39 -11.80
CA VAL A 938 -30.21 -13.77 -12.05
C VAL A 938 -30.44 -14.18 -13.51
N TYR A 939 -31.58 -13.78 -14.09
CA TYR A 939 -31.97 -14.19 -15.45
C TYR A 939 -31.51 -13.24 -16.55
N THR A 940 -31.44 -11.93 -16.27
CA THR A 940 -31.10 -10.92 -17.29
C THR A 940 -29.64 -10.48 -17.28
N MET A 941 -28.92 -10.70 -16.16
CA MET A 941 -27.60 -10.11 -15.90
C MET A 941 -27.55 -8.58 -16.00
N LYS A 942 -28.72 -7.91 -16.04
CA LYS A 942 -28.89 -6.47 -16.25
C LYS A 942 -29.24 -5.81 -14.91
N VAL A 943 -28.35 -4.97 -14.39
CA VAL A 943 -28.59 -4.19 -13.17
C VAL A 943 -29.62 -3.10 -13.43
N THR A 944 -30.57 -2.88 -12.52
CA THR A 944 -31.43 -1.69 -12.48
C THR A 944 -31.63 -1.24 -11.03
N GLU A 945 -32.16 -0.04 -10.83
CA GLU A 945 -32.57 0.48 -9.52
C GLU A 945 -33.56 -0.46 -8.82
N LYS A 946 -34.38 -1.16 -9.61
CA LYS A 946 -35.34 -2.16 -9.12
C LYS A 946 -34.67 -3.39 -8.47
N CYS A 947 -33.40 -3.68 -8.75
CA CYS A 947 -32.65 -4.73 -8.07
C CYS A 947 -32.38 -4.40 -6.59
N ASP A 948 -31.98 -3.15 -6.31
CA ASP A 948 -31.82 -2.65 -4.94
C ASP A 948 -33.17 -2.53 -4.24
N VAL A 949 -34.22 -2.04 -4.94
CA VAL A 949 -35.58 -1.94 -4.36
C VAL A 949 -36.14 -3.30 -3.96
N TYR A 950 -35.87 -4.37 -4.74
CA TYR A 950 -36.24 -5.72 -4.33
C TYR A 950 -35.50 -6.15 -3.07
N SER A 951 -34.17 -5.97 -3.04
CA SER A 951 -33.27 -6.32 -1.92
C SER A 951 -33.65 -5.57 -0.63
N PHE A 952 -33.89 -4.26 -0.73
CA PHE A 952 -34.44 -3.41 0.33
C PHE A 952 -35.80 -3.91 0.82
N GLY A 953 -36.67 -4.36 -0.09
CA GLY A 953 -37.94 -4.96 0.30
C GLY A 953 -37.80 -6.31 1.04
N VAL A 954 -36.69 -7.05 0.86
CA VAL A 954 -36.37 -8.21 1.72
C VAL A 954 -35.88 -7.73 3.08
N LEU A 955 -34.98 -6.75 3.09
CA LEU A 955 -34.43 -6.14 4.29
C LEU A 955 -35.52 -5.50 5.19
N ALA A 956 -36.49 -4.81 4.62
CA ALA A 956 -37.58 -4.20 5.39
C ALA A 956 -38.43 -5.25 6.10
N LEU A 957 -38.75 -6.37 5.44
CA LEU A 957 -39.44 -7.50 6.07
C LEU A 957 -38.57 -8.16 7.16
N GLU A 958 -37.26 -8.28 6.95
CA GLU A 958 -36.31 -8.76 7.96
C GLU A 958 -36.27 -7.86 9.21
N VAL A 959 -36.24 -6.53 9.03
CA VAL A 959 -36.31 -5.55 10.13
C VAL A 959 -37.63 -5.66 10.90
N ILE A 960 -38.75 -5.80 10.20
CA ILE A 960 -40.08 -5.94 10.81
C ILE A 960 -40.19 -7.27 11.57
N LYS A 961 -39.61 -8.35 11.04
CA LYS A 961 -39.73 -9.71 11.59
C LYS A 961 -38.70 -10.06 12.67
N GLY A 962 -37.57 -9.36 12.72
CA GLY A 962 -36.49 -9.66 13.65
C GLY A 962 -35.50 -10.74 13.19
N ASP A 963 -35.78 -11.39 12.05
CA ASP A 963 -34.95 -12.44 11.43
C ASP A 963 -35.25 -12.52 9.92
N HIS A 964 -34.35 -13.12 9.15
CA HIS A 964 -34.44 -13.18 7.69
C HIS A 964 -35.73 -13.90 7.25
N PRO A 965 -36.59 -13.27 6.41
CA PRO A 965 -37.92 -13.77 6.07
C PRO A 965 -37.88 -14.89 5.02
N ARG A 966 -36.92 -15.83 5.09
CA ARG A 966 -36.69 -16.87 4.08
C ARG A 966 -37.91 -17.75 3.87
N ASP A 967 -38.39 -18.34 4.96
CA ASP A 967 -39.52 -19.28 4.92
C ASP A 967 -40.82 -18.54 4.55
N PHE A 968 -40.97 -17.30 5.02
CA PHE A 968 -42.08 -16.41 4.69
C PHE A 968 -42.12 -16.06 3.19
N ILE A 969 -41.00 -15.61 2.60
CA ILE A 969 -40.87 -15.36 1.16
C ILE A 969 -41.11 -16.66 0.37
N SER A 970 -40.62 -17.81 0.84
CA SER A 970 -40.86 -19.10 0.17
C SER A 970 -42.35 -19.47 0.17
N SER A 971 -43.05 -19.25 1.27
CA SER A 971 -44.48 -19.56 1.38
C SER A 971 -45.34 -18.63 0.51
N ILE A 972 -45.04 -17.32 0.47
CA ILE A 972 -45.68 -16.37 -0.45
C ILE A 972 -45.42 -16.78 -1.91
N SER A 973 -44.17 -17.11 -2.26
CA SER A 973 -43.80 -17.53 -3.61
C SER A 973 -44.45 -18.86 -4.03
N SER A 974 -44.88 -19.68 -3.06
CA SER A 974 -45.64 -20.92 -3.30
C SER A 974 -47.16 -20.71 -3.39
N SER A 975 -47.68 -19.59 -2.89
CA SER A 975 -49.12 -19.30 -2.89
C SER A 975 -49.52 -18.37 -4.04
N SER A 976 -50.07 -18.93 -5.12
CA SER A 976 -50.52 -18.21 -6.32
C SER A 976 -51.82 -17.41 -6.12
N SER A 977 -51.98 -16.78 -4.96
CA SER A 977 -53.21 -16.09 -4.54
C SER A 977 -52.87 -15.03 -3.49
N ASN A 978 -53.42 -13.83 -3.61
CA ASN A 978 -53.28 -12.76 -2.62
C ASN A 978 -53.82 -13.21 -1.25
N ARG A 979 -52.92 -13.69 -0.39
CA ARG A 979 -53.20 -13.76 1.05
C ARG A 979 -53.16 -12.34 1.60
N ASN A 980 -54.24 -11.89 2.21
CA ASN A 980 -54.16 -10.77 3.15
C ASN A 980 -53.35 -11.27 4.35
N ILE A 981 -52.05 -11.02 4.34
CA ILE A 981 -51.16 -11.47 5.42
C ILE A 981 -51.54 -10.69 6.68
N SER A 982 -51.88 -11.40 7.74
CA SER A 982 -52.14 -10.78 9.03
C SER A 982 -50.84 -10.15 9.54
N LEU A 983 -50.86 -8.87 9.93
CA LEU A 983 -49.66 -8.16 10.37
C LEU A 983 -48.91 -8.95 11.47
N ASN A 984 -49.67 -9.57 12.37
CA ASN A 984 -49.20 -10.43 13.46
C ASN A 984 -48.37 -11.67 13.02
N GLU A 985 -48.42 -12.07 11.75
CA GLU A 985 -47.57 -13.16 11.20
C GLU A 985 -46.17 -12.66 10.78
N ILE A 986 -46.03 -11.34 10.57
CA ILE A 986 -44.78 -10.71 10.13
C ILE A 986 -44.06 -10.04 11.30
N LEU A 987 -44.79 -9.40 12.24
CA LEU A 987 -44.19 -8.71 13.39
C LEU A 987 -43.22 -9.62 14.18
N ASP A 988 -42.10 -9.05 14.61
CA ASP A 988 -41.17 -9.65 15.55
C ASP A 988 -41.91 -10.00 16.87
N PRO A 989 -42.07 -11.30 17.21
CA PRO A 989 -42.88 -11.73 18.36
C PRO A 989 -42.22 -11.39 19.71
N ARG A 990 -40.99 -10.87 19.70
CA ARG A 990 -40.26 -10.44 20.89
C ARG A 990 -40.57 -8.99 21.28
N LEU A 991 -41.24 -8.21 20.42
CA LEU A 991 -41.67 -6.84 20.69
C LEU A 991 -43.15 -6.78 21.12
N PRO A 992 -43.55 -5.78 21.94
CA PRO A 992 -44.96 -5.48 22.18
C PRO A 992 -45.66 -4.99 20.90
N THR A 993 -46.98 -5.10 20.82
CA THR A 993 -47.78 -4.67 19.67
C THR A 993 -47.48 -3.20 19.29
N PRO A 994 -47.22 -2.87 18.01
CA PRO A 994 -46.91 -1.49 17.62
C PRO A 994 -48.06 -0.52 17.96
N PRO A 995 -47.77 0.75 18.29
CA PRO A 995 -48.80 1.78 18.39
C PRO A 995 -49.44 2.03 17.01
N GLN A 996 -50.70 2.48 16.98
CA GLN A 996 -51.53 2.50 15.76
C GLN A 996 -50.86 3.24 14.58
N ASN A 997 -50.28 4.40 14.84
CA ASN A 997 -49.57 5.21 13.84
C ASN A 997 -48.39 4.49 13.19
N VAL A 998 -47.81 3.48 13.86
CA VAL A 998 -46.76 2.62 13.30
C VAL A 998 -47.34 1.35 12.69
N GLN A 999 -48.48 0.84 13.15
CA GLN A 999 -49.18 -0.27 12.47
C GLN A 999 -49.59 0.14 11.04
N ASP A 1000 -50.18 1.33 10.88
CA ASP A 1000 -50.63 1.82 9.57
C ASP A 1000 -49.45 1.97 8.59
N GLU A 1001 -48.31 2.48 9.09
CA GLU A 1001 -47.06 2.62 8.33
C GLU A 1001 -46.45 1.24 7.98
N LEU A 1002 -46.44 0.28 8.92
CA LEU A 1002 -46.00 -1.11 8.71
C LEU A 1002 -46.86 -1.87 7.69
N ILE A 1003 -48.18 -1.69 7.72
CA ILE A 1003 -49.12 -2.28 6.75
C ILE A 1003 -48.78 -1.81 5.34
N SER A 1004 -48.50 -0.51 5.15
CA SER A 1004 -48.14 0.03 3.84
C SER A 1004 -46.89 -0.62 3.23
N ILE A 1005 -45.85 -0.85 4.06
CA ILE A 1005 -44.59 -1.51 3.63
C ILE A 1005 -44.84 -2.99 3.29
N VAL A 1006 -45.63 -3.68 4.11
CA VAL A 1006 -45.98 -5.09 3.89
C VAL A 1006 -46.80 -5.26 2.61
N GLU A 1007 -47.79 -4.40 2.36
CA GLU A 1007 -48.53 -4.40 1.11
C GLU A 1007 -47.65 -4.06 -0.10
N TYR A 1008 -46.76 -3.06 0.02
CA TYR A 1008 -45.84 -2.69 -1.05
C TYR A 1008 -44.92 -3.85 -1.44
N LYS A 1009 -44.31 -4.55 -0.46
CA LYS A 1009 -43.48 -5.72 -0.76
C LYS A 1009 -44.31 -6.88 -1.33
N SER A 1010 -45.53 -7.10 -0.84
CA SER A 1010 -46.44 -8.12 -1.38
C SER A 1010 -46.75 -7.88 -2.86
N ARG A 1011 -46.94 -6.62 -3.27
CA ARG A 1011 -47.11 -6.21 -4.69
C ARG A 1011 -45.80 -6.28 -5.49
N SER A 1012 -44.65 -6.08 -4.84
CA SER A 1012 -43.32 -6.04 -5.48
C SER A 1012 -42.68 -7.41 -5.75
N VAL A 1013 -43.19 -8.49 -5.14
CA VAL A 1013 -42.75 -9.88 -5.42
C VAL A 1013 -43.28 -10.36 -6.78
N ASN A 1014 -44.44 -9.88 -7.23
CA ASN A 1014 -44.90 -10.08 -8.60
C ASN A 1014 -44.09 -9.21 -9.58
N VAL A 1015 -43.64 -9.82 -10.68
CA VAL A 1015 -42.73 -9.20 -11.65
C VAL A 1015 -43.41 -8.09 -12.45
N ASP A 1016 -44.68 -8.29 -12.81
CA ASP A 1016 -45.41 -7.45 -13.77
C ASP A 1016 -46.06 -6.19 -13.19
N THR A 1017 -45.97 -5.96 -11.86
CA THR A 1017 -46.76 -4.93 -11.14
C THR A 1017 -45.94 -3.96 -10.28
N ARG A 1018 -44.65 -3.74 -10.56
CA ARG A 1018 -43.79 -2.84 -9.76
C ARG A 1018 -43.99 -1.35 -10.11
N PRO A 1019 -44.16 -0.44 -9.13
CA PRO A 1019 -44.33 1.00 -9.40
C PRO A 1019 -43.08 1.73 -9.97
N PRO A 1020 -43.24 2.89 -10.64
CA PRO A 1020 -42.15 3.56 -11.34
C PRO A 1020 -41.18 4.35 -10.44
N SER A 1021 -41.67 5.18 -9.51
CA SER A 1021 -40.88 6.11 -8.69
C SER A 1021 -40.64 5.61 -7.25
N LEU A 1022 -39.62 6.18 -6.60
CA LEU A 1022 -39.36 6.01 -5.15
C LEU A 1022 -39.76 7.27 -4.36
N GLU A 1023 -40.87 7.89 -4.71
CA GLU A 1023 -41.51 8.90 -3.86
C GLU A 1023 -42.16 8.18 -2.67
N LEU A 1024 -41.45 8.16 -1.55
CA LEU A 1024 -42.03 7.85 -0.25
C LEU A 1024 -42.71 9.11 0.30
N GLU A 1025 -44.03 9.05 0.47
CA GLU A 1025 -44.81 10.03 1.25
C GLU A 1025 -44.46 9.88 2.76
N LEU A 1026 -43.24 10.30 3.12
CA LEU A 1026 -42.70 10.32 4.49
C LEU A 1026 -42.24 11.74 4.85
N SER A 1027 -43.11 12.70 4.53
CA SER A 1027 -43.02 14.14 4.82
C SER A 1027 -43.82 14.54 6.06
#